data_AF-A0A9D0ABV5-F1
#
_entry.id   AF-A0A9D0ABV5-F1
#
_cell.length_a   1.000
_cell.length_b   1.000
_cell.length_c   1.000
_cell.angle_alpha   90.00
_cell.angle_beta   90.00
_cell.angle_gamma   90.00
#
_symmetry.space_group_name_H-M   'P 1'
#
loop_
_entity.id
_entity.type
_entity.pdbx_description
1 polymer ?
#
loop_
_entity_poly.entity_id
_entity_poly.type
_entity_poly.pdbx_seq_one_letter_code
_entity_poly.pdbx_strand_id
1 'polypeptide(L)'
;MGRHYQYIELANKLEQDIVSGMYRAGEKLPSLRKLHAATGRSISTINQAYMELEHRGMIEVREKSGFYARPQLRGLVQTPTLGNSPIKPHKVAINTLADMIQLAISRDMLPFGAAVPSPALLPHKQLASCMRTITSLYQKGLKLGYGHPTGEPELQRQIARRTHGFVTPPTNEEIIITNGCMQAIDLCLRTVARPGDIILVESPTFLCYLQLIEDLNMRVLEVPVDSRLGINPERIGKILEEHDVRAALFNPNFHNPLGYAMDNDTKKRLVQIMNDRGVPIIEDDIYGDLYFGDVRPTPLKAYDERGMVLYCSSFSKTLIPDLRVGWTMPGIFREKVKRLKFNISIASSQFNQLVVAEFLAGGALERHLRKMRNSLKKQTTDTALAVSRYFPKGTKISVPEGGYTLWVELSQTIDSLKLWSRAAKRNISIFPGALCSGTNQYAHYIRLSCGHPFTEKLEQGIAELGQLIQEMDNTEKKEALVEQQTNDIRIGLNSDPDVLQAEKICSCIYQQAPGYSISINQTISGNILKLLASRELEGGFIFGDCRESRFEKIHLATRRLCIVGPTSLKETIKNGGKEEIAALPWIGNPLECPYCQVMKEQFHELGLFPNIILRADQDSAISAMIRAGVGLNFMLEEDAQMAEQKGKLVIWDKESYPLPLSFVILRSRREDIRVRTLLQAVRMVWDK
;
A
#
# COMPACT_ATOMS: atom_id res chain seq x y z
N MET A 1 -23.17 23.54 -30.88
CA MET A 1 -22.06 23.38 -31.86
C MET A 1 -20.92 24.30 -31.45
N GLY A 2 -19.86 23.75 -30.86
CA GLY A 2 -18.71 24.55 -30.39
C GLY A 2 -17.87 25.05 -31.56
N ARG A 3 -17.34 26.29 -31.45
CA ARG A 3 -16.41 26.86 -32.43
C ARG A 3 -15.18 25.95 -32.55
N HIS A 4 -15.00 25.30 -33.70
CA HIS A 4 -13.78 24.58 -34.05
C HIS A 4 -12.67 25.60 -34.36
N TYR A 5 -11.76 25.79 -33.42
CA TYR A 5 -10.62 26.67 -33.62
C TYR A 5 -9.57 25.97 -34.47
N GLN A 6 -9.20 26.60 -35.59
CA GLN A 6 -8.22 26.08 -36.54
C GLN A 6 -6.85 25.72 -35.93
N TYR A 7 -6.45 26.37 -34.83
CA TYR A 7 -5.18 26.04 -34.15
C TYR A 7 -5.28 24.73 -33.35
N ILE A 8 -6.45 24.40 -32.81
CA ILE A 8 -6.68 23.15 -32.05
C ILE A 8 -6.65 21.96 -33.00
N GLU A 9 -7.28 22.07 -34.17
CA GLU A 9 -7.21 21.01 -35.20
C GLU A 9 -5.76 20.72 -35.61
N LEU A 10 -4.98 21.78 -35.82
CA LEU A 10 -3.58 21.64 -36.19
C LEU A 10 -2.75 21.03 -35.04
N ALA A 11 -2.98 21.45 -33.80
CA ALA A 11 -2.33 20.87 -32.63
C ALA A 11 -2.66 19.38 -32.47
N ASN A 12 -3.95 19.00 -32.58
CA ASN A 12 -4.39 17.60 -32.50
C ASN A 12 -3.74 16.73 -33.59
N LYS A 13 -3.65 17.24 -34.83
CA LYS A 13 -3.00 16.52 -35.93
C LYS A 13 -1.51 16.30 -35.65
N LEU A 14 -0.79 17.36 -35.28
CA LEU A 14 0.64 17.26 -34.99
C LEU A 14 0.91 16.39 -33.75
N GLU A 15 0.02 16.38 -32.77
CA GLU A 15 0.07 15.46 -31.63
C GLU A 15 -0.08 14.01 -32.10
N GLN A 16 -1.02 13.70 -32.99
CA GLN A 16 -1.13 12.36 -33.60
C GLN A 16 0.13 11.97 -34.38
N ASP A 17 0.74 12.91 -35.11
CA ASP A 17 2.00 12.67 -35.83
C ASP A 17 3.14 12.34 -34.84
N ILE A 18 3.21 13.01 -33.68
CA ILE A 18 4.19 12.69 -32.63
C ILE A 18 3.89 11.33 -31.99
N VAL A 19 2.63 11.06 -31.63
CA VAL A 19 2.21 9.82 -30.96
C VAL A 19 2.37 8.60 -31.85
N SER A 20 2.11 8.74 -33.15
CA SER A 20 2.31 7.66 -34.15
C SER A 20 3.78 7.42 -34.51
N GLY A 21 4.70 8.29 -34.04
CA GLY A 21 6.13 8.18 -34.29
C GLY A 21 6.60 8.77 -35.62
N MET A 22 5.77 9.56 -36.32
CA MET A 22 6.19 10.33 -37.49
C MET A 22 7.28 11.35 -37.13
N TYR A 23 7.17 11.96 -35.95
CA TYR A 23 8.25 12.74 -35.33
C TYR A 23 8.80 11.97 -34.13
N ARG A 24 10.05 11.52 -34.20
CA ARG A 24 10.71 10.84 -33.09
C ARG A 24 11.10 11.84 -32.00
N ALA A 25 11.27 11.33 -30.79
CA ALA A 25 11.74 12.14 -29.66
C ALA A 25 13.05 12.88 -30.01
N GLY A 26 13.08 14.18 -29.78
CA GLY A 26 14.22 15.05 -30.09
C GLY A 26 14.31 15.49 -31.55
N GLU A 27 13.40 15.04 -32.44
CA GLU A 27 13.35 15.53 -33.82
C GLU A 27 12.69 16.91 -33.91
N LYS A 28 13.16 17.69 -34.88
CA LYS A 28 12.73 19.05 -35.11
C LYS A 28 11.43 19.10 -35.89
N LEU A 29 10.42 19.77 -35.35
CA LEU A 29 9.18 20.05 -36.07
C LEU A 29 9.38 21.15 -37.12
N PRO A 30 8.50 21.25 -38.14
CA PRO A 30 8.55 22.31 -39.14
C PRO A 30 8.58 23.72 -38.51
N SER A 31 9.36 24.64 -39.06
CA SER A 31 9.30 26.04 -38.62
C SER A 31 7.92 26.65 -38.91
N LEU A 32 7.57 27.76 -38.21
CA LEU A 32 6.32 28.49 -38.45
C LEU A 32 6.10 28.79 -39.96
N ARG A 33 7.16 29.22 -40.65
CA ARG A 33 7.14 29.54 -42.08
C ARG A 33 6.96 28.30 -42.96
N LYS A 34 7.64 27.19 -42.62
CA LYS A 34 7.53 25.94 -43.38
C LYS A 34 6.13 25.34 -43.25
N LEU A 35 5.57 25.36 -42.04
CA LEU A 35 4.21 24.87 -41.81
C LEU A 35 3.15 25.78 -42.43
N HIS A 36 3.40 27.09 -42.48
CA HIS A 36 2.54 28.03 -43.22
C HIS A 36 2.49 27.70 -44.71
N ALA A 37 3.65 27.51 -45.35
CA ALA A 37 3.73 27.13 -46.76
C ALA A 37 3.05 25.78 -47.04
N ALA A 38 3.14 24.81 -46.11
CA ALA A 38 2.57 23.48 -46.28
C ALA A 38 1.05 23.41 -46.01
N THR A 39 0.52 24.22 -45.11
CA THR A 39 -0.87 24.10 -44.63
C THR A 39 -1.78 25.23 -45.08
N GLY A 40 -1.24 26.34 -45.59
CA GLY A 40 -1.98 27.56 -45.92
C GLY A 40 -2.55 28.30 -44.70
N ARG A 41 -2.34 27.80 -43.47
CA ARG A 41 -2.86 28.41 -42.23
C ARG A 41 -2.00 29.61 -41.82
N SER A 42 -2.61 30.63 -41.20
CA SER A 42 -1.86 31.83 -40.78
C SER A 42 -0.73 31.51 -39.79
N ILE A 43 0.35 32.29 -39.82
CA ILE A 43 1.48 32.14 -38.87
C ILE A 43 1.01 32.25 -37.43
N SER A 44 0.03 33.13 -37.14
CA SER A 44 -0.55 33.27 -35.80
C SER A 44 -1.26 31.99 -35.35
N THR A 45 -2.07 31.38 -36.22
CA THR A 45 -2.73 30.09 -35.97
C THR A 45 -1.73 28.97 -35.69
N ILE A 46 -0.64 28.92 -36.46
CA ILE A 46 0.42 27.91 -36.27
C ILE A 46 1.16 28.15 -34.96
N ASN A 47 1.48 29.40 -34.64
CA ASN A 47 2.13 29.74 -33.38
C ASN A 47 1.25 29.37 -32.18
N GLN A 48 -0.06 29.60 -32.26
CA GLN A 48 -1.01 29.13 -31.26
C GLN A 48 -1.06 27.60 -31.16
N ALA A 49 -0.99 26.88 -32.28
CA ALA A 49 -0.93 25.41 -32.28
C ALA A 49 0.35 24.88 -31.60
N TYR A 50 1.50 25.51 -31.84
CA TYR A 50 2.74 25.14 -31.14
C TYR A 50 2.74 25.53 -29.66
N MET A 51 2.19 26.70 -29.30
CA MET A 51 1.99 27.04 -27.90
C MET A 51 1.06 26.03 -27.21
N GLU A 52 0.02 25.56 -27.90
CA GLU A 52 -0.87 24.52 -27.39
C GLU A 52 -0.15 23.17 -27.25
N LEU A 53 0.65 22.75 -28.22
CA LEU A 53 1.46 21.51 -28.13
C LEU A 53 2.51 21.58 -27.01
N GLU A 54 3.16 22.73 -26.84
CA GLU A 54 4.11 22.96 -25.74
C GLU A 54 3.37 22.90 -24.40
N HIS A 55 2.21 23.54 -24.32
CA HIS A 55 1.32 23.50 -23.16
C HIS A 55 0.85 22.08 -22.84
N ARG A 56 0.59 21.24 -23.85
CA ARG A 56 0.29 19.80 -23.70
C ARG A 56 1.52 18.94 -23.37
N GLY A 57 2.72 19.51 -23.35
CA GLY A 57 3.97 18.77 -23.09
C GLY A 57 4.39 17.85 -24.24
N MET A 58 3.86 18.06 -25.45
CA MET A 58 4.18 17.26 -26.64
C MET A 58 5.46 17.70 -27.33
N ILE A 59 5.80 18.99 -27.19
CA ILE A 59 7.01 19.59 -27.78
C ILE A 59 7.74 20.43 -26.75
N GLU A 60 9.00 20.73 -27.02
CA GLU A 60 9.81 21.72 -26.30
C GLU A 60 10.30 22.80 -27.26
N VAL A 61 10.42 24.03 -26.75
CA VAL A 61 11.02 25.15 -27.47
C VAL A 61 12.49 25.26 -27.08
N ARG A 62 13.36 25.19 -28.08
CA ARG A 62 14.80 25.47 -27.92
C ARG A 62 15.08 26.85 -28.50
N GLU A 63 15.55 27.76 -27.64
CA GLU A 63 15.80 29.16 -28.01
C GLU A 63 16.67 29.25 -29.27
N LYS A 64 16.25 30.09 -30.24
CA LYS A 64 16.90 30.29 -31.56
C LYS A 64 17.02 29.03 -32.44
N SER A 65 16.55 27.87 -31.98
CA SER A 65 16.70 26.60 -32.66
C SER A 65 15.36 26.08 -33.21
N GLY A 66 14.25 26.28 -32.50
CA GLY A 66 12.89 25.94 -32.97
C GLY A 66 12.17 24.97 -32.03
N PHE A 67 11.23 24.20 -32.59
CA PHE A 67 10.33 23.30 -31.86
C PHE A 67 10.76 21.85 -32.04
N TYR A 68 10.80 21.07 -30.95
CA TYR A 68 11.29 19.69 -30.96
C TYR A 68 10.29 18.76 -30.28
N ALA A 69 10.08 17.56 -30.82
CA ALA A 69 9.16 16.57 -30.26
C ALA A 69 9.70 16.03 -28.92
N ARG A 70 8.85 15.99 -27.89
CA ARG A 70 9.21 15.42 -26.59
C ARG A 70 9.02 13.90 -26.58
N PRO A 71 9.83 13.15 -25.82
CA PRO A 71 9.64 11.71 -25.66
C PRO A 71 8.28 11.39 -25.00
N GLN A 72 7.57 10.40 -25.54
CA GLN A 72 6.30 9.91 -24.99
C GLN A 72 6.57 8.67 -24.13
N LEU A 73 6.11 8.67 -22.87
CA LEU A 73 6.41 7.55 -21.95
C LEU A 73 5.88 6.21 -22.45
N ARG A 74 4.70 6.20 -23.10
CA ARG A 74 4.14 4.99 -23.70
C ARG A 74 5.08 4.44 -24.77
N GLY A 75 5.56 3.21 -24.58
CA GLY A 75 6.49 2.54 -25.49
C GLY A 75 7.97 2.80 -25.22
N LEU A 76 8.32 3.78 -24.37
CA LEU A 76 9.70 4.02 -23.94
C LEU A 76 10.07 3.28 -22.65
N VAL A 77 9.10 3.06 -21.76
CA VAL A 77 9.32 2.42 -20.46
C VAL A 77 8.57 1.09 -20.37
N GLN A 78 9.16 0.13 -19.66
CA GLN A 78 8.47 -1.10 -19.28
C GLN A 78 7.47 -0.80 -18.16
N THR A 79 6.30 -1.45 -18.18
CA THR A 79 5.29 -1.27 -17.14
C THR A 79 5.52 -2.21 -15.95
N PRO A 80 5.20 -1.76 -14.73
CA PRO A 80 5.23 -2.59 -13.53
C PRO A 80 4.42 -3.88 -13.68
N THR A 81 4.97 -4.95 -13.13
CA THR A 81 4.37 -6.28 -13.06
C THR A 81 3.15 -6.26 -12.13
N LEU A 82 2.09 -6.95 -12.53
CA LEU A 82 0.92 -7.16 -11.68
C LEU A 82 1.33 -7.96 -10.44
N GLY A 83 0.97 -7.45 -9.25
CA GLY A 83 1.23 -8.14 -7.99
C GLY A 83 0.42 -9.43 -7.86
N ASN A 84 0.94 -10.40 -7.10
CA ASN A 84 0.27 -11.67 -6.81
C ASN A 84 -0.30 -11.67 -5.39
N SER A 85 -1.16 -10.69 -5.06
CA SER A 85 -1.72 -10.59 -3.71
C SER A 85 -2.52 -11.83 -3.33
N PRO A 86 -2.36 -12.35 -2.10
CA PRO A 86 -3.22 -13.39 -1.60
C PRO A 86 -4.66 -12.86 -1.54
N ILE A 87 -5.57 -13.53 -2.25
CA ILE A 87 -7.02 -13.24 -2.20
C ILE A 87 -7.56 -13.85 -0.91
N LYS A 88 -7.17 -13.29 0.23
CA LYS A 88 -7.70 -13.67 1.54
C LYS A 88 -7.84 -12.43 2.42
N PRO A 89 -8.98 -12.28 3.12
CA PRO A 89 -9.12 -11.24 4.13
C PRO A 89 -8.05 -11.38 5.20
N HIS A 90 -7.43 -10.26 5.58
CA HIS A 90 -6.44 -10.24 6.65
C HIS A 90 -6.59 -8.97 7.50
N LYS A 91 -6.00 -9.00 8.70
CA LYS A 91 -5.87 -7.80 9.53
C LYS A 91 -4.68 -6.98 9.03
N VAL A 92 -4.84 -5.67 9.00
CA VAL A 92 -3.76 -4.73 8.70
C VAL A 92 -2.96 -4.48 9.98
N ALA A 93 -1.64 -4.38 9.86
CA ALA A 93 -0.73 -3.97 10.94
C ALA A 93 0.40 -3.12 10.34
N ILE A 94 0.09 -1.87 10.01
CA ILE A 94 0.98 -0.97 9.26
C ILE A 94 1.26 0.34 10.00
N ASN A 95 0.43 0.73 10.98
CA ASN A 95 0.52 2.03 11.66
C ASN A 95 1.90 2.34 12.23
N THR A 96 2.53 1.40 12.96
CA THR A 96 3.85 1.65 13.56
C THR A 96 4.92 1.99 12.53
N LEU A 97 4.93 1.30 11.39
CA LEU A 97 5.87 1.56 10.30
C LEU A 97 5.51 2.85 9.56
N ALA A 98 4.22 3.11 9.37
CA ALA A 98 3.71 4.31 8.73
C ALA A 98 4.11 5.59 9.50
N ASP A 99 3.94 5.59 10.82
CA ASP A 99 4.25 6.75 11.68
C ASP A 99 5.72 7.14 11.60
N MET A 100 6.62 6.14 11.66
CA MET A 100 8.06 6.34 11.53
C MET A 100 8.41 7.04 10.21
N ILE A 101 7.76 6.63 9.12
CA ILE A 101 8.05 7.14 7.78
C ILE A 101 7.43 8.53 7.57
N GLN A 102 6.21 8.77 8.06
CA GLN A 102 5.55 10.07 7.99
C GLN A 102 6.35 11.16 8.72
N LEU A 103 6.89 10.86 9.91
CA LEU A 103 7.75 11.77 10.67
C LEU A 103 9.06 12.12 9.95
N ALA A 104 9.60 11.23 9.13
CA ALA A 104 10.79 11.53 8.35
C ALA A 104 10.48 12.39 7.12
N ILE A 105 9.33 12.17 6.48
CA ILE A 105 8.94 12.88 5.24
C ILE A 105 8.76 14.39 5.48
N SER A 106 8.58 14.85 6.72
CA SER A 106 8.42 16.27 7.09
C SER A 106 9.72 17.07 7.24
N ARG A 107 10.90 16.50 6.95
CA ARG A 107 12.19 17.20 7.00
C ARG A 107 12.48 17.96 5.70
N ASP A 108 13.40 18.92 5.76
CA ASP A 108 13.87 19.70 4.59
C ASP A 108 14.70 18.81 3.64
N MET A 109 13.99 17.99 2.86
CA MET A 109 14.54 17.02 1.91
C MET A 109 13.98 17.27 0.51
N LEU A 110 14.62 16.70 -0.51
CA LEU A 110 14.07 16.65 -1.85
C LEU A 110 12.72 15.89 -1.83
N PRO A 111 11.60 16.52 -2.26
CA PRO A 111 10.26 16.10 -1.91
C PRO A 111 9.66 15.04 -2.85
N PHE A 112 10.35 13.91 -3.07
CA PHE A 112 9.77 12.80 -3.83
C PHE A 112 8.90 11.87 -2.98
N GLY A 113 8.94 11.97 -1.64
CA GLY A 113 8.14 11.15 -0.74
C GLY A 113 6.69 11.60 -0.66
N ALA A 114 6.40 12.80 -0.17
CA ALA A 114 5.03 13.25 0.06
C ALA A 114 4.25 13.51 -1.24
N ALA A 115 3.05 12.96 -1.38
CA ALA A 115 2.12 13.29 -2.47
C ALA A 115 1.43 14.65 -2.25
N VAL A 116 2.19 15.74 -2.14
CA VAL A 116 1.66 17.10 -1.92
C VAL A 116 2.09 18.02 -3.07
N PRO A 117 1.19 18.89 -3.58
CA PRO A 117 1.57 19.87 -4.59
C PRO A 117 2.47 20.96 -3.98
N SER A 118 3.47 21.39 -4.73
CA SER A 118 4.33 22.52 -4.34
C SER A 118 3.50 23.81 -4.16
N PRO A 119 3.80 24.64 -3.15
CA PRO A 119 3.20 25.97 -3.01
C PRO A 119 3.28 26.84 -4.27
N ALA A 120 4.31 26.63 -5.10
CA ALA A 120 4.50 27.33 -6.37
C ALA A 120 3.38 27.02 -7.39
N LEU A 121 2.71 25.87 -7.25
CA LEU A 121 1.59 25.47 -8.10
C LEU A 121 0.24 25.96 -7.57
N LEU A 122 0.17 26.53 -6.36
CA LEU A 122 -1.10 26.83 -5.67
C LEU A 122 -1.56 28.28 -5.87
N PRO A 123 -2.87 28.57 -5.89
CA PRO A 123 -3.41 29.90 -6.19
C PRO A 123 -3.44 30.80 -4.95
N HIS A 124 -2.32 30.87 -4.22
CA HIS A 124 -2.25 31.50 -2.90
C HIS A 124 -2.57 33.00 -2.91
N LYS A 125 -2.20 33.74 -3.97
CA LYS A 125 -2.53 35.18 -4.08
C LYS A 125 -4.03 35.42 -4.22
N GLN A 126 -4.71 34.63 -5.05
CA GLN A 126 -6.16 34.73 -5.25
C GLN A 126 -6.90 34.30 -3.99
N LEU A 127 -6.45 33.23 -3.32
CA LEU A 127 -7.03 32.79 -2.05
C LEU A 127 -6.84 33.83 -0.95
N ALA A 128 -5.68 34.48 -0.85
CA ALA A 128 -5.47 35.58 0.08
C ALA A 128 -6.44 36.75 -0.15
N SER A 129 -6.83 37.00 -1.40
CA SER A 129 -7.88 37.98 -1.72
C SER A 129 -9.25 37.55 -1.22
N CYS A 130 -9.62 36.28 -1.44
CA CYS A 130 -10.89 35.72 -0.94
C CYS A 130 -10.93 35.77 0.59
N MET A 131 -9.81 35.44 1.26
CA MET A 131 -9.67 35.54 2.72
C MET A 131 -9.95 36.96 3.22
N ARG A 132 -9.40 38.00 2.57
CA ARG A 132 -9.69 39.39 2.94
C ARG A 132 -11.18 39.73 2.82
N THR A 133 -11.83 39.30 1.74
CA THR A 133 -13.28 39.47 1.54
C THR A 133 -14.06 38.82 2.69
N ILE A 134 -13.74 37.58 3.05
CA ILE A 134 -14.43 36.86 4.12
C ILE A 134 -14.14 37.49 5.49
N THR A 135 -12.91 37.90 5.78
CA THR A 135 -12.57 38.60 7.03
C THR A 135 -13.42 39.86 7.23
N SER A 136 -13.75 40.59 6.16
CA SER A 136 -14.64 41.76 6.26
C SER A 136 -16.05 41.41 6.73
N LEU A 137 -16.56 40.21 6.42
CA LEU A 137 -17.86 39.74 6.93
C LEU A 137 -17.82 39.53 8.44
N TYR A 138 -16.75 38.91 8.96
CA TYR A 138 -16.57 38.66 10.39
C TYR A 138 -16.38 39.97 11.18
N GLN A 139 -15.66 40.94 10.62
CA GLN A 139 -15.52 42.28 11.22
C GLN A 139 -16.87 42.99 11.39
N LYS A 140 -17.84 42.73 10.51
CA LYS A 140 -19.22 43.25 10.60
C LYS A 140 -20.11 42.44 11.54
N GLY A 141 -19.56 41.46 12.27
CA GLY A 141 -20.29 40.58 13.16
C GLY A 141 -21.14 39.52 12.45
N LEU A 142 -20.94 39.31 11.14
CA LEU A 142 -21.62 38.26 10.39
C LEU A 142 -20.86 36.94 10.56
N LYS A 143 -21.57 35.81 10.57
CA LYS A 143 -20.99 34.45 10.60
C LYS A 143 -20.18 34.10 11.87
N LEU A 144 -20.49 34.71 13.01
CA LEU A 144 -19.83 34.44 14.31
C LEU A 144 -20.28 33.15 15.03
N GLY A 145 -21.38 32.53 14.60
CA GLY A 145 -21.93 31.32 15.23
C GLY A 145 -21.38 30.01 14.67
N TYR A 146 -21.96 28.88 15.09
CA TYR A 146 -21.70 27.59 14.43
C TYR A 146 -22.24 27.56 13.00
N GLY A 147 -21.51 26.87 12.13
CA GLY A 147 -21.96 26.64 10.76
C GLY A 147 -23.09 25.63 10.70
N HIS A 148 -23.71 25.52 9.53
CA HIS A 148 -24.68 24.46 9.29
C HIS A 148 -24.02 23.08 9.42
N PRO A 149 -24.66 22.08 10.05
CA PRO A 149 -24.07 20.76 10.32
C PRO A 149 -23.51 20.01 9.10
N THR A 150 -24.12 20.22 7.92
CA THR A 150 -23.67 19.61 6.66
C THR A 150 -22.69 20.49 5.87
N GLY A 151 -22.37 21.68 6.37
CA GLY A 151 -21.52 22.66 5.69
C GLY A 151 -22.26 23.88 5.13
N GLU A 152 -21.48 24.84 4.66
CA GLU A 152 -21.95 26.15 4.17
C GLU A 152 -22.75 26.01 2.86
N PRO A 153 -23.99 26.52 2.80
CA PRO A 153 -24.86 26.40 1.61
C PRO A 153 -24.26 26.95 0.32
N GLU A 154 -23.52 28.06 0.41
CA GLU A 154 -22.84 28.63 -0.75
C GLU A 154 -21.81 27.65 -1.34
N LEU A 155 -21.00 27.02 -0.48
CA LEU A 155 -20.00 26.06 -0.91
C LEU A 155 -20.67 24.81 -1.52
N GLN A 156 -21.73 24.30 -0.89
CA GLN A 156 -22.51 23.18 -1.44
C GLN A 156 -23.03 23.52 -2.84
N ARG A 157 -23.57 24.73 -3.05
CA ARG A 157 -24.02 25.17 -4.38
C ARG A 157 -22.89 25.22 -5.41
N GLN A 158 -21.71 25.71 -5.03
CA GLN A 158 -20.56 25.76 -5.95
C GLN A 158 -20.06 24.36 -6.32
N ILE A 159 -20.04 23.43 -5.36
CA ILE A 159 -19.69 22.03 -5.60
C ILE A 159 -20.75 21.34 -6.50
N ALA A 160 -22.04 21.57 -6.25
CA ALA A 160 -23.13 21.05 -7.08
C ALA A 160 -23.02 21.55 -8.54
N ARG A 161 -22.75 22.84 -8.73
CA ARG A 161 -22.51 23.42 -10.07
C ARG A 161 -21.31 22.79 -10.77
N ARG A 162 -20.22 22.54 -10.04
CA ARG A 162 -19.01 21.90 -10.58
C ARG A 162 -19.28 20.45 -11.01
N THR A 163 -20.01 19.70 -10.20
CA THR A 163 -20.26 18.26 -10.42
C THR A 163 -21.30 17.97 -11.49
N HIS A 164 -22.19 18.92 -11.80
CA HIS A 164 -23.21 18.81 -12.86
C HIS A 164 -22.68 18.35 -14.23
N GLY A 165 -21.39 18.56 -14.52
CA GLY A 165 -20.77 18.16 -15.79
C GLY A 165 -20.27 16.71 -15.87
N PHE A 166 -20.20 15.98 -14.75
CA PHE A 166 -19.64 14.62 -14.73
C PHE A 166 -20.27 13.68 -13.70
N VAL A 167 -21.24 14.13 -12.90
CA VAL A 167 -22.12 13.30 -12.07
C VAL A 167 -23.56 13.73 -12.34
N THR A 168 -24.51 12.79 -12.27
CA THR A 168 -25.93 13.12 -12.27
C THR A 168 -26.20 14.21 -11.23
N PRO A 169 -26.91 15.30 -11.59
CA PRO A 169 -26.97 16.47 -10.73
C PRO A 169 -27.53 16.10 -9.35
N PRO A 170 -26.74 16.23 -8.27
CA PRO A 170 -27.25 15.96 -6.94
C PRO A 170 -28.32 17.01 -6.63
N THR A 171 -29.34 16.65 -5.84
CA THR A 171 -30.10 17.70 -5.15
C THR A 171 -29.11 18.48 -4.26
N ASN A 172 -29.27 19.79 -4.08
CA ASN A 172 -28.35 20.60 -3.25
C ASN A 172 -28.16 20.02 -1.84
N GLU A 173 -29.09 19.18 -1.39
CA GLU A 173 -29.05 18.52 -0.09
C GLU A 173 -28.05 17.36 -0.02
N GLU A 174 -27.69 16.68 -1.12
CA GLU A 174 -26.85 15.46 -1.07
C GLU A 174 -25.43 15.69 -0.52
N ILE A 175 -24.88 16.90 -0.68
CA ILE A 175 -23.48 17.22 -0.36
C ILE A 175 -23.30 17.44 1.14
N ILE A 176 -22.37 16.72 1.76
CA ILE A 176 -21.92 16.96 3.15
C ILE A 176 -20.45 17.39 3.12
N ILE A 177 -20.16 18.60 3.63
CA ILE A 177 -18.81 19.14 3.72
C ILE A 177 -18.04 18.51 4.88
N THR A 178 -16.77 18.21 4.64
CA THR A 178 -15.86 17.54 5.57
C THR A 178 -14.51 18.27 5.65
N ASN A 179 -13.71 17.90 6.66
CA ASN A 179 -12.37 18.40 6.89
C ASN A 179 -11.33 17.68 6.00
N GLY A 180 -11.58 17.68 4.68
CA GLY A 180 -10.80 16.97 3.66
C GLY A 180 -11.32 15.55 3.34
N CYS A 181 -10.69 14.91 2.35
CA CYS A 181 -11.19 13.63 1.78
C CYS A 181 -11.15 12.47 2.80
N MET A 182 -10.09 12.34 3.60
CA MET A 182 -9.98 11.26 4.59
C MET A 182 -11.10 11.30 5.64
N GLN A 183 -11.59 12.48 6.06
CA GLN A 183 -12.75 12.55 6.96
C GLN A 183 -14.03 12.08 6.25
N ALA A 184 -14.19 12.38 4.95
CA ALA A 184 -15.31 11.86 4.18
C ALA A 184 -15.27 10.33 4.10
N ILE A 185 -14.11 9.74 3.83
CA ILE A 185 -13.91 8.29 3.78
C ILE A 185 -14.17 7.64 5.15
N ASP A 186 -13.67 8.20 6.24
CA ASP A 186 -13.92 7.71 7.61
C ASP A 186 -15.42 7.68 7.95
N LEU A 187 -16.14 8.77 7.67
CA LEU A 187 -17.59 8.82 7.87
C LEU A 187 -18.33 7.78 7.02
N CYS A 188 -17.89 7.58 5.78
CA CYS A 188 -18.46 6.58 4.87
C CYS A 188 -18.21 5.15 5.37
N LEU A 189 -16.97 4.81 5.76
CA LEU A 189 -16.61 3.50 6.30
C LEU A 189 -17.41 3.16 7.57
N ARG A 190 -17.46 4.08 8.55
CA ARG A 190 -18.27 3.93 9.77
C ARG A 190 -19.77 3.82 9.49
N THR A 191 -20.20 4.32 8.34
CA THR A 191 -21.60 4.24 7.91
C THR A 191 -21.94 2.86 7.34
N VAL A 192 -21.05 2.26 6.54
CA VAL A 192 -21.37 1.02 5.82
C VAL A 192 -20.88 -0.26 6.51
N ALA A 193 -19.86 -0.15 7.37
CA ALA A 193 -19.18 -1.29 7.97
C ALA A 193 -18.98 -1.14 9.50
N ARG A 194 -18.60 -2.25 10.14
CA ARG A 194 -18.32 -2.42 11.58
C ARG A 194 -16.95 -3.10 11.79
N PRO A 195 -16.38 -3.05 13.00
CA PRO A 195 -15.19 -3.85 13.33
C PRO A 195 -15.37 -5.32 12.95
N GLY A 196 -14.34 -5.92 12.33
CA GLY A 196 -14.33 -7.30 11.83
C GLY A 196 -14.83 -7.48 10.39
N ASP A 197 -15.59 -6.52 9.85
CA ASP A 197 -16.08 -6.55 8.47
C ASP A 197 -14.93 -6.46 7.45
N ILE A 198 -15.16 -7.02 6.26
CA ILE A 198 -14.19 -7.06 5.18
C ILE A 198 -14.39 -5.84 4.27
N ILE A 199 -13.33 -5.05 4.11
CA ILE A 199 -13.26 -3.93 3.16
C ILE A 199 -12.40 -4.34 1.97
N LEU A 200 -12.98 -4.27 0.77
CA LEU A 200 -12.29 -4.55 -0.48
C LEU A 200 -11.52 -3.32 -0.95
N VAL A 201 -10.24 -3.48 -1.26
CA VAL A 201 -9.38 -2.40 -1.76
C VAL A 201 -8.52 -2.85 -2.93
N GLU A 202 -8.06 -1.90 -3.73
CA GLU A 202 -7.05 -2.12 -4.77
C GLU A 202 -5.70 -2.55 -4.16
N SER A 203 -4.82 -3.18 -4.93
CA SER A 203 -3.47 -3.57 -4.48
C SER A 203 -2.46 -3.36 -5.61
N PRO A 204 -1.45 -2.49 -5.43
CA PRO A 204 -1.18 -1.67 -4.25
C PRO A 204 -2.29 -0.63 -4.00
N THR A 205 -2.33 -0.02 -2.81
CA THR A 205 -3.29 1.03 -2.44
C THR A 205 -2.65 2.20 -1.70
N PHE A 206 -3.45 3.22 -1.39
CA PHE A 206 -3.03 4.34 -0.59
C PHE A 206 -2.92 3.95 0.89
N LEU A 207 -1.73 4.14 1.47
CA LEU A 207 -1.40 3.82 2.87
C LEU A 207 -2.49 4.24 3.87
N CYS A 208 -3.04 5.45 3.75
CA CYS A 208 -3.98 5.94 4.75
C CYS A 208 -5.35 5.21 4.72
N TYR A 209 -5.68 4.49 3.64
CA TYR A 209 -6.82 3.57 3.66
C TYR A 209 -6.55 2.39 4.60
N LEU A 210 -5.36 1.81 4.49
CA LEU A 210 -4.93 0.69 5.33
C LEU A 210 -4.86 1.09 6.81
N GLN A 211 -4.28 2.25 7.12
CA GLN A 211 -4.24 2.80 8.49
C GLN A 211 -5.64 3.00 9.07
N LEU A 212 -6.55 3.58 8.27
CA LEU A 212 -7.93 3.82 8.72
C LEU A 212 -8.69 2.49 8.94
N ILE A 213 -8.49 1.50 8.07
CA ILE A 213 -9.08 0.16 8.22
C ILE A 213 -8.53 -0.53 9.48
N GLU A 214 -7.22 -0.39 9.76
CA GLU A 214 -6.58 -0.88 10.99
C GLU A 214 -7.19 -0.23 12.24
N ASP A 215 -7.29 1.10 12.28
CA ASP A 215 -7.83 1.86 13.42
C ASP A 215 -9.31 1.56 13.68
N LEU A 216 -10.07 1.30 12.62
CA LEU A 216 -11.48 0.89 12.70
C LEU A 216 -11.66 -0.59 13.05
N ASN A 217 -10.57 -1.34 13.28
CA ASN A 217 -10.56 -2.78 13.57
C ASN A 217 -11.28 -3.61 12.49
N MET A 218 -11.19 -3.18 11.23
CA MET A 218 -11.74 -3.88 10.07
C MET A 218 -10.69 -4.81 9.44
N ARG A 219 -11.13 -5.70 8.56
CA ARG A 219 -10.23 -6.55 7.75
C ARG A 219 -10.16 -6.01 6.33
N VAL A 220 -9.03 -6.22 5.68
CA VAL A 220 -8.84 -5.83 4.28
C VAL A 220 -8.81 -7.06 3.37
N LEU A 221 -9.42 -6.95 2.20
CA LEU A 221 -9.23 -7.87 1.09
C LEU A 221 -8.62 -7.07 -0.07
N GLU A 222 -7.35 -7.35 -0.35
CA GLU A 222 -6.55 -6.64 -1.35
C GLU A 222 -6.66 -7.31 -2.73
N VAL A 223 -7.14 -6.57 -3.74
CA VAL A 223 -7.29 -7.05 -5.12
C VAL A 223 -6.17 -6.50 -5.99
N PRO A 224 -5.30 -7.35 -6.57
CA PRO A 224 -4.29 -6.89 -7.51
C PRO A 224 -4.90 -6.15 -8.70
N VAL A 225 -4.37 -4.97 -8.98
CA VAL A 225 -4.79 -4.14 -10.12
C VAL A 225 -3.65 -3.90 -11.09
N ASP A 226 -4.01 -3.87 -12.38
CA ASP A 226 -3.06 -3.56 -13.43
C ASP A 226 -2.67 -2.08 -13.37
N SER A 227 -1.37 -1.79 -13.55
CA SER A 227 -0.85 -0.43 -13.45
C SER A 227 -1.32 0.52 -14.56
N ARG A 228 -2.01 0.00 -15.58
CA ARG A 228 -2.59 0.74 -16.69
C ARG A 228 -4.12 0.58 -16.77
N LEU A 229 -4.64 -0.63 -16.68
CA LEU A 229 -6.07 -0.92 -16.86
C LEU A 229 -6.86 -0.79 -15.55
N GLY A 230 -6.19 -0.94 -14.40
CA GLY A 230 -6.83 -0.94 -13.08
C GLY A 230 -7.50 -2.28 -12.76
N ILE A 231 -8.68 -2.20 -12.14
CA ILE A 231 -9.45 -3.37 -11.67
C ILE A 231 -10.04 -4.15 -12.86
N ASN A 232 -10.02 -5.49 -12.76
CA ASN A 232 -10.87 -6.35 -13.58
C ASN A 232 -12.22 -6.60 -12.88
N PRO A 233 -13.35 -6.08 -13.41
CA PRO A 233 -14.66 -6.19 -12.76
C PRO A 233 -15.13 -7.65 -12.59
N GLU A 234 -14.84 -8.53 -13.54
CA GLU A 234 -15.27 -9.93 -13.45
C GLU A 234 -14.54 -10.68 -12.31
N ARG A 235 -13.31 -10.27 -12.00
CA ARG A 235 -12.60 -10.78 -10.82
C ARG A 235 -13.29 -10.32 -9.53
N ILE A 236 -13.81 -9.09 -9.49
CA ILE A 236 -14.59 -8.60 -8.36
C ILE A 236 -15.85 -9.44 -8.17
N GLY A 237 -16.57 -9.76 -9.25
CA GLY A 237 -17.75 -10.64 -9.21
C GLY A 237 -17.48 -11.96 -8.49
N LYS A 238 -16.37 -12.64 -8.82
CA LYS A 238 -15.95 -13.89 -8.15
C LYS A 238 -15.58 -13.69 -6.68
N ILE A 239 -14.88 -12.62 -6.36
CA ILE A 239 -14.50 -12.29 -4.97
C ILE A 239 -15.74 -12.11 -4.10
N LEU A 240 -16.79 -11.46 -4.62
CA LEU A 240 -18.06 -11.28 -3.91
C LEU A 240 -18.86 -12.58 -3.74
N GLU A 241 -18.55 -13.64 -4.49
CA GLU A 241 -19.12 -14.97 -4.29
C GLU A 241 -18.38 -15.75 -3.20
N GLU A 242 -17.06 -15.56 -3.12
CA GLU A 242 -16.17 -16.29 -2.20
C GLU A 242 -16.08 -15.64 -0.80
N HIS A 243 -16.38 -14.35 -0.69
CA HIS A 243 -16.16 -13.57 0.51
C HIS A 243 -17.33 -12.62 0.82
N ASP A 244 -17.67 -12.52 2.10
CA ASP A 244 -18.65 -11.56 2.62
C ASP A 244 -18.04 -10.15 2.71
N VAL A 245 -17.88 -9.51 1.55
CA VAL A 245 -17.36 -8.14 1.45
C VAL A 245 -18.45 -7.16 1.85
N ARG A 246 -18.15 -6.33 2.86
CA ARG A 246 -19.11 -5.36 3.39
C ARG A 246 -19.16 -4.06 2.60
N ALA A 247 -18.02 -3.63 2.08
CA ALA A 247 -17.90 -2.44 1.25
C ALA A 247 -16.61 -2.51 0.43
N ALA A 248 -16.55 -1.72 -0.64
CA ALA A 248 -15.31 -1.46 -1.36
C ALA A 248 -14.84 -0.02 -1.16
N LEU A 249 -13.54 0.21 -1.16
CA LEU A 249 -12.91 1.53 -1.16
C LEU A 249 -11.93 1.60 -2.33
N PHE A 250 -12.28 2.40 -3.33
CA PHE A 250 -11.56 2.49 -4.60
C PHE A 250 -11.17 3.92 -4.97
N ASN A 251 -10.05 4.05 -5.67
CA ASN A 251 -9.52 5.29 -6.22
C ASN A 251 -9.35 5.16 -7.76
N PRO A 252 -10.45 5.21 -8.53
CA PRO A 252 -10.47 4.81 -9.96
C PRO A 252 -9.87 5.84 -10.91
N ASN A 253 -9.75 7.11 -10.47
CA ASN A 253 -9.25 8.22 -11.29
C ASN A 253 -7.92 8.72 -10.72
N PHE A 254 -6.84 8.35 -11.42
CA PHE A 254 -5.46 8.70 -11.07
C PHE A 254 -5.04 8.06 -9.75
N HIS A 255 -5.14 6.74 -9.73
CA HIS A 255 -4.94 5.89 -8.56
C HIS A 255 -3.63 6.19 -7.82
N ASN A 256 -3.62 6.31 -6.50
CA ASN A 256 -2.38 6.39 -5.71
C ASN A 256 -2.02 4.99 -5.16
N PRO A 257 -0.93 4.35 -5.62
CA PRO A 257 0.29 4.97 -6.18
C PRO A 257 0.46 4.92 -7.71
N LEU A 258 -0.39 4.18 -8.42
CA LEU A 258 -0.15 3.72 -9.80
C LEU A 258 -0.29 4.80 -10.90
N GLY A 259 -1.21 5.74 -10.72
CA GLY A 259 -1.49 6.86 -11.63
C GLY A 259 -2.46 6.54 -12.77
N TYR A 260 -3.01 5.33 -12.85
CA TYR A 260 -3.96 4.96 -13.92
C TYR A 260 -5.30 5.68 -13.80
N ALA A 261 -6.02 5.79 -14.92
CA ALA A 261 -7.43 6.13 -14.94
C ALA A 261 -8.24 4.95 -15.49
N MET A 262 -9.15 4.40 -14.69
CA MET A 262 -10.03 3.32 -15.13
C MET A 262 -10.95 3.84 -16.24
N ASP A 263 -11.13 3.05 -17.29
CA ASP A 263 -12.00 3.44 -18.40
C ASP A 263 -13.49 3.44 -17.99
N ASN A 264 -14.30 4.15 -18.77
CA ASN A 264 -15.71 4.37 -18.46
C ASN A 264 -16.55 3.08 -18.52
N ASP A 265 -16.24 2.14 -19.40
CA ASP A 265 -16.99 0.89 -19.55
C ASP A 265 -16.70 -0.05 -18.37
N THR A 266 -15.44 -0.14 -17.97
CA THR A 266 -15.00 -0.85 -16.76
C THR A 266 -15.65 -0.28 -15.51
N LYS A 267 -15.71 1.05 -15.36
CA LYS A 267 -16.42 1.72 -14.24
C LYS A 267 -17.90 1.36 -14.20
N LYS A 268 -18.59 1.46 -15.34
CA LYS A 268 -20.02 1.13 -15.45
C LYS A 268 -20.27 -0.34 -15.08
N ARG A 269 -19.43 -1.25 -15.59
CA ARG A 269 -19.51 -2.68 -15.30
C ARG A 269 -19.25 -2.98 -13.82
N LEU A 270 -18.25 -2.33 -13.22
CA LEU A 270 -17.95 -2.48 -11.79
C LEU A 270 -19.11 -2.04 -10.92
N VAL A 271 -19.70 -0.86 -11.18
CA VAL A 271 -20.86 -0.36 -10.43
C VAL A 271 -22.05 -1.31 -10.56
N GLN A 272 -22.30 -1.88 -11.76
CA GLN A 272 -23.33 -2.88 -11.96
C GLN A 272 -23.12 -4.12 -11.08
N ILE A 273 -21.93 -4.74 -11.13
CA ILE A 273 -21.61 -5.94 -10.34
C ILE A 273 -21.78 -5.69 -8.83
N MET A 274 -21.30 -4.56 -8.35
CA MET A 274 -21.40 -4.19 -6.93
C MET A 274 -22.87 -3.96 -6.51
N ASN A 275 -23.66 -3.30 -7.37
CA ASN A 275 -25.09 -3.08 -7.14
C ASN A 275 -25.90 -4.38 -7.13
N ASP A 276 -25.58 -5.33 -8.00
CA ASP A 276 -26.25 -6.63 -8.06
C ASP A 276 -26.05 -7.44 -6.77
N ARG A 277 -24.93 -7.23 -6.08
CA ARG A 277 -24.61 -7.84 -4.78
C ARG A 277 -24.96 -6.98 -3.58
N GLY A 278 -25.46 -5.76 -3.79
CA GLY A 278 -25.81 -4.83 -2.72
C GLY A 278 -24.61 -4.33 -1.90
N VAL A 279 -23.40 -4.37 -2.47
CA VAL A 279 -22.17 -3.94 -1.78
C VAL A 279 -21.89 -2.47 -2.12
N PRO A 280 -21.88 -1.55 -1.12
CA PRO A 280 -21.61 -0.14 -1.36
C PRO A 280 -20.15 0.10 -1.76
N ILE A 281 -19.95 1.11 -2.61
CA ILE A 281 -18.62 1.58 -3.04
C ILE A 281 -18.36 2.93 -2.38
N ILE A 282 -17.22 3.07 -1.71
CA ILE A 282 -16.65 4.35 -1.32
C ILE A 282 -15.66 4.73 -2.42
N GLU A 283 -15.95 5.81 -3.13
CA GLU A 283 -15.10 6.29 -4.22
C GLU A 283 -14.28 7.48 -3.76
N ASP A 284 -12.95 7.37 -3.78
CA ASP A 284 -12.05 8.52 -3.63
C ASP A 284 -11.70 9.11 -5.00
N ASP A 285 -12.21 10.31 -5.28
CA ASP A 285 -11.95 11.07 -6.51
C ASP A 285 -11.19 12.37 -6.20
N ILE A 286 -10.27 12.33 -5.22
CA ILE A 286 -9.44 13.48 -4.82
C ILE A 286 -8.56 14.03 -5.97
N TYR A 287 -8.19 13.18 -6.93
CA TYR A 287 -7.35 13.56 -8.07
C TYR A 287 -8.11 13.85 -9.35
N GLY A 288 -9.44 13.66 -9.41
CA GLY A 288 -10.20 13.69 -10.66
C GLY A 288 -10.01 14.96 -11.52
N ASP A 289 -9.72 16.10 -10.89
CA ASP A 289 -9.48 17.38 -11.58
C ASP A 289 -8.07 17.54 -12.19
N LEU A 290 -7.14 16.62 -11.90
CA LEU A 290 -5.73 16.65 -12.27
C LEU A 290 -5.40 15.70 -13.44
N TYR A 291 -6.31 15.57 -14.40
CA TYR A 291 -6.14 14.76 -15.60
C TYR A 291 -5.09 15.33 -16.57
N PHE A 292 -4.42 14.50 -17.36
CA PHE A 292 -3.45 14.96 -18.39
C PHE A 292 -4.00 15.02 -19.80
N GLY A 293 -5.15 14.36 -20.04
CA GLY A 293 -5.89 14.42 -21.30
C GLY A 293 -6.72 15.69 -21.46
N ASP A 294 -7.66 15.67 -22.40
CA ASP A 294 -8.52 16.83 -22.69
C ASP A 294 -9.73 16.92 -21.76
N VAL A 295 -10.23 15.76 -21.34
CA VAL A 295 -11.49 15.62 -20.61
C VAL A 295 -11.24 14.95 -19.27
N ARG A 296 -11.94 15.45 -18.24
CA ARG A 296 -11.99 14.83 -16.92
C ARG A 296 -12.63 13.44 -17.03
N PRO A 297 -12.02 12.36 -16.51
CA PRO A 297 -12.67 11.06 -16.48
C PRO A 297 -13.91 11.12 -15.58
N THR A 298 -14.92 10.33 -15.93
CA THR A 298 -16.12 10.20 -15.11
C THR A 298 -15.80 9.41 -13.83
N PRO A 299 -16.42 9.76 -12.69
CA PRO A 299 -16.37 8.94 -11.48
C PRO A 299 -17.34 7.75 -11.56
N LEU A 300 -17.15 6.73 -10.72
CA LEU A 300 -18.09 5.63 -10.49
C LEU A 300 -19.48 6.14 -10.11
N LYS A 301 -19.55 7.23 -9.32
CA LYS A 301 -20.80 7.89 -8.94
C LYS A 301 -21.67 8.30 -10.13
N ALA A 302 -21.08 8.56 -11.30
CA ALA A 302 -21.83 8.91 -12.51
C ALA A 302 -22.72 7.76 -13.01
N TYR A 303 -22.38 6.51 -12.66
CA TYR A 303 -23.10 5.29 -13.04
C TYR A 303 -23.97 4.75 -11.90
N ASP A 304 -24.08 5.50 -10.79
CA ASP A 304 -24.83 5.08 -9.61
C ASP A 304 -26.32 5.42 -9.73
N GLU A 305 -27.12 4.41 -10.03
CA GLU A 305 -28.58 4.53 -10.12
C GLU A 305 -29.29 4.22 -8.80
N ARG A 306 -28.63 3.51 -7.87
CA ARG A 306 -29.24 3.04 -6.61
C ARG A 306 -28.83 3.86 -5.39
N GLY A 307 -27.95 4.86 -5.56
CA GLY A 307 -27.42 5.66 -4.46
C GLY A 307 -26.43 4.88 -3.58
N MET A 308 -25.76 3.86 -4.15
CA MET A 308 -24.87 2.93 -3.44
C MET A 308 -23.39 3.33 -3.53
N VAL A 309 -23.07 4.37 -4.32
CA VAL A 309 -21.71 4.91 -4.42
C VAL A 309 -21.59 6.15 -3.54
N LEU A 310 -20.76 6.07 -2.51
CA LEU A 310 -20.41 7.17 -1.62
C LEU A 310 -19.19 7.91 -2.17
N TYR A 311 -19.44 8.95 -2.97
CA TYR A 311 -18.38 9.76 -3.58
C TYR A 311 -17.69 10.61 -2.51
N CYS A 312 -16.35 10.66 -2.54
CA CYS A 312 -15.51 11.42 -1.63
C CYS A 312 -14.47 12.21 -2.43
N SER A 313 -14.31 13.51 -2.13
CA SER A 313 -13.29 14.34 -2.78
C SER A 313 -12.90 15.54 -1.92
N SER A 314 -11.90 16.31 -2.38
CA SER A 314 -11.38 17.45 -1.65
C SER A 314 -10.58 18.42 -2.52
N PHE A 315 -10.54 19.68 -2.08
CA PHE A 315 -9.68 20.70 -2.66
C PHE A 315 -8.22 20.62 -2.20
N SER A 316 -7.85 19.64 -1.36
CA SER A 316 -6.49 19.54 -0.80
C SER A 316 -5.39 19.31 -1.84
N LYS A 317 -5.71 18.87 -3.06
CA LYS A 317 -4.72 18.64 -4.13
C LYS A 317 -4.79 19.67 -5.25
N THR A 318 -5.81 20.53 -5.25
CA THR A 318 -6.09 21.51 -6.31
C THR A 318 -5.98 22.95 -5.84
N LEU A 319 -6.31 23.22 -4.57
CA LEU A 319 -6.14 24.52 -3.89
C LEU A 319 -5.03 24.39 -2.84
N ILE A 320 -5.25 24.90 -1.61
CA ILE A 320 -4.28 24.79 -0.53
C ILE A 320 -4.67 23.63 0.40
N PRO A 321 -3.78 22.64 0.64
CA PRO A 321 -4.06 21.51 1.53
C PRO A 321 -4.55 21.93 2.93
N ASP A 322 -3.99 23.01 3.46
CA ASP A 322 -4.25 23.58 4.79
C ASP A 322 -5.69 24.08 4.99
N LEU A 323 -6.43 24.41 3.92
CA LEU A 323 -7.83 24.82 4.06
C LEU A 323 -8.72 23.70 4.61
N ARG A 324 -8.30 22.43 4.47
CA ARG A 324 -9.03 21.24 4.92
C ARG A 324 -10.50 21.23 4.48
N VAL A 325 -10.78 21.55 3.22
CA VAL A 325 -12.15 21.49 2.66
C VAL A 325 -12.30 20.27 1.77
N GLY A 326 -13.16 19.35 2.18
CA GLY A 326 -13.57 18.15 1.44
C GLY A 326 -15.08 17.99 1.44
N TRP A 327 -15.60 16.98 0.76
CA TRP A 327 -17.01 16.66 0.79
C TRP A 327 -17.28 15.19 0.45
N THR A 328 -18.48 14.73 0.81
CA THR A 328 -19.05 13.48 0.32
C THR A 328 -20.44 13.67 -0.27
N MET A 329 -20.79 12.84 -1.27
CA MET A 329 -22.14 12.64 -1.77
C MET A 329 -22.50 11.16 -1.48
N PRO A 330 -23.10 10.87 -0.31
CA PRO A 330 -23.22 9.52 0.22
C PRO A 330 -24.45 8.75 -0.28
N GLY A 331 -25.24 9.30 -1.21
CA GLY A 331 -26.45 8.65 -1.73
C GLY A 331 -27.45 8.28 -0.62
N ILE A 332 -27.92 7.03 -0.61
CA ILE A 332 -28.93 6.56 0.36
C ILE A 332 -28.43 6.58 1.82
N PHE A 333 -27.12 6.71 2.02
CA PHE A 333 -26.50 6.70 3.35
C PHE A 333 -26.44 8.07 4.03
N ARG A 334 -26.98 9.10 3.37
CA ARG A 334 -26.86 10.51 3.77
C ARG A 334 -27.20 10.78 5.23
N GLU A 335 -28.38 10.37 5.72
CA GLU A 335 -28.79 10.72 7.08
C GLU A 335 -27.85 10.09 8.13
N LYS A 336 -27.32 8.89 7.87
CA LYS A 336 -26.36 8.24 8.77
C LYS A 336 -25.02 8.98 8.77
N VAL A 337 -24.51 9.37 7.60
CA VAL A 337 -23.28 10.17 7.48
C VAL A 337 -23.44 11.53 8.16
N LYS A 338 -24.54 12.24 7.90
CA LYS A 338 -24.89 13.53 8.52
C LYS A 338 -24.91 13.43 10.04
N ARG A 339 -25.57 12.41 10.59
CA ARG A 339 -25.63 12.18 12.05
C ARG A 339 -24.23 11.92 12.63
N LEU A 340 -23.43 11.06 11.99
CA LEU A 340 -22.06 10.80 12.45
C LEU A 340 -21.20 12.06 12.42
N LYS A 341 -21.27 12.85 11.34
CA LYS A 341 -20.53 14.11 11.22
C LYS A 341 -20.91 15.10 12.31
N PHE A 342 -22.20 15.26 12.58
CA PHE A 342 -22.69 16.11 13.67
C PHE A 342 -22.16 15.65 15.02
N ASN A 343 -22.20 14.34 15.31
CA ASN A 343 -21.71 13.80 16.58
C ASN A 343 -20.20 14.00 16.79
N ILE A 344 -19.40 14.07 15.72
CA ILE A 344 -17.95 14.23 15.80
C ILE A 344 -17.53 15.69 16.01
N SER A 345 -18.16 16.63 15.31
CA SER A 345 -17.65 18.02 15.32
C SER A 345 -18.71 19.12 15.36
N ILE A 346 -20.01 18.78 15.42
CA ILE A 346 -21.17 19.69 15.30
C ILE A 346 -21.24 20.37 13.93
N ALA A 347 -20.19 21.10 13.54
CA ALA A 347 -19.99 21.71 12.24
C ALA A 347 -18.49 21.73 11.87
N SER A 348 -18.18 22.09 10.63
CA SER A 348 -16.81 22.43 10.20
C SER A 348 -16.61 23.95 10.17
N SER A 349 -15.35 24.43 10.18
CA SER A 349 -15.04 25.86 10.13
C SER A 349 -15.74 26.55 8.95
N GLN A 350 -16.57 27.56 9.24
CA GLN A 350 -17.28 28.33 8.21
C GLN A 350 -16.32 29.19 7.38
N PHE A 351 -15.28 29.72 8.01
CA PHE A 351 -14.31 30.61 7.35
C PHE A 351 -13.67 29.95 6.14
N ASN A 352 -13.09 28.75 6.32
CA ASN A 352 -12.42 28.03 5.23
C ASN A 352 -13.40 27.67 4.09
N GLN A 353 -14.64 27.31 4.45
CA GLN A 353 -15.67 26.98 3.47
C GLN A 353 -16.08 28.19 2.64
N LEU A 354 -16.29 29.34 3.29
CA LEU A 354 -16.62 30.61 2.62
C LEU A 354 -15.49 31.10 1.71
N VAL A 355 -14.23 30.95 2.13
CA VAL A 355 -13.07 31.31 1.31
C VAL A 355 -13.02 30.48 0.02
N VAL A 356 -13.27 29.17 0.13
CA VAL A 356 -13.32 28.30 -1.05
C VAL A 356 -14.54 28.64 -1.92
N ALA A 357 -15.71 28.84 -1.32
CA ALA A 357 -16.91 29.25 -2.03
C ALA A 357 -16.70 30.54 -2.86
N GLU A 358 -16.10 31.56 -2.25
CA GLU A 358 -15.76 32.83 -2.91
C GLU A 358 -14.78 32.60 -4.08
N PHE A 359 -13.76 31.78 -3.88
CA PHE A 359 -12.79 31.44 -4.93
C PHE A 359 -13.46 30.74 -6.12
N LEU A 360 -14.39 29.81 -5.86
CA LEU A 360 -15.15 29.10 -6.88
C LEU A 360 -16.09 30.04 -7.63
N ALA A 361 -16.81 30.91 -6.90
CA ALA A 361 -17.71 31.91 -7.47
C ALA A 361 -16.99 32.88 -8.42
N GLY A 362 -15.75 33.24 -8.12
CA GLY A 362 -14.92 34.12 -8.96
C GLY A 362 -14.47 33.51 -10.30
N GLY A 363 -14.77 32.24 -10.60
CA GLY A 363 -14.50 31.61 -11.90
C GLY A 363 -13.00 31.38 -12.23
N ALA A 364 -12.11 31.60 -11.26
CA ALA A 364 -10.67 31.47 -11.46
C ALA A 364 -10.17 30.01 -11.48
N LEU A 365 -10.97 29.06 -10.99
CA LEU A 365 -10.56 27.67 -10.79
C LEU A 365 -10.15 26.97 -12.08
N GLU A 366 -10.92 27.03 -13.16
CA GLU A 366 -10.58 26.29 -14.39
C GLU A 366 -9.29 26.78 -15.04
N ARG A 367 -9.06 28.11 -15.01
CA ARG A 367 -7.80 28.68 -15.48
C ARG A 367 -6.63 28.23 -14.61
N HIS A 368 -6.83 28.13 -13.31
CA HIS A 368 -5.84 27.62 -12.36
C HIS A 368 -5.52 26.14 -12.60
N LEU A 369 -6.55 25.30 -12.67
CA LEU A 369 -6.40 23.85 -12.90
C LEU A 369 -5.74 23.56 -14.24
N ARG A 370 -6.07 24.30 -15.30
CA ARG A 370 -5.38 24.14 -16.59
C ARG A 370 -3.87 24.34 -16.44
N LYS A 371 -3.43 25.41 -15.77
CA LYS A 371 -2.00 25.65 -15.53
C LYS A 371 -1.37 24.54 -14.71
N MET A 372 -2.04 24.14 -13.63
CA MET A 372 -1.58 23.08 -12.74
C MET A 372 -1.42 21.74 -13.49
N ARG A 373 -2.43 21.31 -14.26
CA ARG A 373 -2.40 20.08 -15.07
C ARG A 373 -1.19 20.02 -16.00
N ASN A 374 -0.87 21.11 -16.69
CA ASN A 374 0.29 21.12 -17.59
C ASN A 374 1.61 21.00 -16.83
N SER A 375 1.75 21.76 -15.73
CA SER A 375 2.94 21.68 -14.89
C SER A 375 3.13 20.26 -14.37
N LEU A 376 2.08 19.63 -13.87
CA LEU A 376 2.12 18.25 -13.38
C LEU A 376 2.40 17.23 -14.49
N LYS A 377 1.79 17.38 -15.67
CA LYS A 377 2.07 16.52 -16.84
C LYS A 377 3.54 16.60 -17.22
N LYS A 378 4.07 17.82 -17.37
CA LYS A 378 5.49 18.06 -17.67
C LYS A 378 6.40 17.45 -16.58
N GLN A 379 6.14 17.75 -15.32
CA GLN A 379 6.92 17.25 -14.17
C GLN A 379 6.93 15.72 -14.10
N THR A 380 5.80 15.08 -14.35
CA THR A 380 5.67 13.62 -14.34
C THR A 380 6.49 13.00 -15.48
N THR A 381 6.38 13.56 -16.70
CA THR A 381 7.18 13.14 -17.84
C THR A 381 8.68 13.35 -17.60
N ASP A 382 9.10 14.51 -17.11
CA ASP A 382 10.52 14.80 -16.84
C ASP A 382 11.09 13.87 -15.77
N THR A 383 10.33 13.62 -14.70
CA THR A 383 10.71 12.68 -13.63
C THR A 383 10.90 11.27 -14.20
N ALA A 384 9.93 10.78 -14.98
CA ALA A 384 9.99 9.44 -15.56
C ALA A 384 11.17 9.29 -16.56
N LEU A 385 11.48 10.34 -17.34
CA LEU A 385 12.66 10.35 -18.22
C LEU A 385 13.97 10.34 -17.44
N ALA A 386 14.06 11.09 -16.34
CA ALA A 386 15.23 11.07 -15.46
C ALA A 386 15.41 9.70 -14.80
N VAL A 387 14.33 9.08 -14.31
CA VAL A 387 14.37 7.70 -13.80
C VAL A 387 14.86 6.74 -14.88
N SER A 388 14.29 6.81 -16.10
CA SER A 388 14.73 5.96 -17.21
C SER A 388 16.19 6.17 -17.61
N ARG A 389 16.76 7.36 -17.38
CA ARG A 389 18.15 7.68 -17.72
C ARG A 389 19.13 7.22 -16.65
N TYR A 390 18.81 7.43 -15.37
CA TYR A 390 19.77 7.28 -14.28
C TYR A 390 19.58 6.00 -13.45
N PHE A 391 18.40 5.37 -13.48
CA PHE A 391 18.18 4.16 -12.70
C PHE A 391 18.76 2.93 -13.42
N PRO A 392 19.10 1.86 -12.67
CA PRO A 392 19.61 0.62 -13.26
C PRO A 392 18.69 0.03 -14.34
N LYS A 393 19.30 -0.64 -15.31
CA LYS A 393 18.58 -1.38 -16.37
C LYS A 393 17.62 -2.40 -15.74
N GLY A 394 16.42 -2.51 -16.33
CA GLY A 394 15.36 -3.37 -15.83
C GLY A 394 14.36 -2.68 -14.89
N THR A 395 14.63 -1.42 -14.49
CA THR A 395 13.65 -0.57 -13.81
C THR A 395 12.40 -0.40 -14.67
N LYS A 396 11.22 -0.62 -14.08
CA LYS A 396 9.92 -0.43 -14.73
C LYS A 396 9.15 0.71 -14.08
N ILE A 397 8.35 1.44 -14.85
CA ILE A 397 7.70 2.67 -14.39
C ILE A 397 6.25 2.68 -14.88
N SER A 398 5.31 3.03 -14.00
CA SER A 398 3.92 3.27 -14.43
C SER A 398 3.83 4.47 -15.39
N VAL A 399 2.72 4.57 -16.12
CA VAL A 399 2.47 5.68 -17.04
C VAL A 399 1.20 6.41 -16.58
N PRO A 400 1.33 7.39 -15.66
CA PRO A 400 0.18 8.09 -15.11
C PRO A 400 -0.59 8.88 -16.17
N GLU A 401 -1.92 8.87 -16.08
CA GLU A 401 -2.82 9.64 -16.95
C GLU A 401 -3.32 10.94 -16.29
N GLY A 402 -2.87 11.19 -15.06
CA GLY A 402 -3.17 12.36 -14.25
C GLY A 402 -2.61 12.21 -12.84
N GLY A 403 -3.02 13.10 -11.94
CA GLY A 403 -2.43 13.19 -10.61
C GLY A 403 -0.97 13.64 -10.70
N TYR A 404 -0.13 13.13 -9.81
CA TYR A 404 1.30 13.47 -9.78
C TYR A 404 2.13 12.44 -8.99
N THR A 405 1.81 11.16 -9.14
CA THR A 405 2.59 10.06 -8.55
C THR A 405 3.15 9.16 -9.64
N LEU A 406 4.35 8.65 -9.43
CA LEU A 406 5.02 7.73 -10.31
C LEU A 406 5.38 6.45 -9.54
N TRP A 407 4.93 5.31 -10.03
CA TRP A 407 5.21 4.00 -9.42
C TRP A 407 6.38 3.34 -10.13
N VAL A 408 7.38 2.93 -9.37
CA VAL A 408 8.65 2.40 -9.89
C VAL A 408 8.91 1.02 -9.32
N GLU A 409 9.10 0.04 -10.21
CA GLU A 409 9.56 -1.31 -9.91
C GLU A 409 11.09 -1.37 -10.07
N LEU A 410 11.79 -1.76 -9.02
CA LEU A 410 13.24 -1.95 -9.02
C LEU A 410 13.58 -3.45 -9.12
N SER A 411 14.87 -3.77 -9.11
CA SER A 411 15.33 -5.16 -8.99
C SER A 411 14.80 -5.80 -7.70
N GLN A 412 14.44 -7.09 -7.75
CA GLN A 412 13.92 -7.84 -6.59
C GLN A 412 14.91 -7.94 -5.42
N THR A 413 16.19 -7.65 -5.66
CA THR A 413 17.25 -7.54 -4.64
C THR A 413 17.12 -6.28 -3.78
N ILE A 414 16.36 -5.27 -4.22
CA ILE A 414 16.23 -4.01 -3.52
C ILE A 414 15.12 -4.07 -2.48
N ASP A 415 15.46 -3.72 -1.25
CA ASP A 415 14.50 -3.43 -0.19
C ASP A 415 14.22 -1.92 -0.15
N SER A 416 12.96 -1.54 -0.39
CA SER A 416 12.49 -0.15 -0.44
C SER A 416 12.53 0.58 0.90
N LEU A 417 12.43 -0.13 2.03
CA LEU A 417 12.59 0.45 3.37
C LEU A 417 14.06 0.76 3.65
N LYS A 418 14.97 -0.17 3.29
CA LYS A 418 16.42 0.09 3.36
C LYS A 418 16.81 1.24 2.44
N LEU A 419 16.29 1.27 1.21
CA LEU A 419 16.53 2.35 0.26
C LEU A 419 16.04 3.69 0.80
N TRP A 420 14.84 3.75 1.39
CA TRP A 420 14.32 4.97 2.01
C TRP A 420 15.23 5.48 3.14
N SER A 421 15.70 4.60 4.00
CA SER A 421 16.63 4.97 5.08
C SER A 421 17.94 5.54 4.52
N ARG A 422 18.50 4.93 3.46
CA ARG A 422 19.73 5.42 2.81
C ARG A 422 19.52 6.72 2.03
N ALA A 423 18.40 6.86 1.33
CA ALA A 423 18.04 8.07 0.59
C ALA A 423 17.82 9.27 1.54
N ALA A 424 17.20 9.04 2.71
CA ALA A 424 17.04 10.06 3.72
C ALA A 424 18.39 10.61 4.23
N LYS A 425 19.43 9.78 4.33
CA LYS A 425 20.80 10.23 4.66
C LYS A 425 21.43 11.13 3.58
N ARG A 426 20.91 11.08 2.35
CA ARG A 426 21.27 11.97 1.23
C ARG A 426 20.31 13.16 1.09
N ASN A 427 19.43 13.40 2.06
CA ASN A 427 18.36 14.40 2.00
C ASN A 427 17.38 14.20 0.83
N ILE A 428 17.14 12.94 0.43
CA ILE A 428 16.18 12.57 -0.60
C ILE A 428 15.02 11.83 0.06
N SER A 429 13.83 12.42 0.02
CA SER A 429 12.62 11.77 0.52
C SER A 429 12.01 10.91 -0.59
N ILE A 430 11.70 9.64 -0.30
CA ILE A 430 10.95 8.74 -1.18
C ILE A 430 9.84 8.05 -0.40
N PHE A 431 8.91 7.38 -1.08
CA PHE A 431 7.88 6.60 -0.43
C PHE A 431 8.07 5.09 -0.70
N PRO A 432 8.38 4.26 0.31
CA PRO A 432 8.54 2.82 0.15
C PRO A 432 7.28 2.12 -0.37
N GLY A 433 7.42 1.22 -1.33
CA GLY A 433 6.30 0.48 -1.88
C GLY A 433 5.72 -0.55 -0.91
N ALA A 434 6.52 -1.03 0.04
CA ALA A 434 6.07 -1.91 1.12
C ALA A 434 4.94 -1.30 1.97
N LEU A 435 4.77 0.04 1.95
CA LEU A 435 3.68 0.73 2.65
C LEU A 435 2.36 0.78 1.87
N CYS A 436 2.33 0.29 0.64
CA CYS A 436 1.15 0.33 -0.22
C CYS A 436 0.35 -0.98 -0.19
N SER A 437 0.60 -1.86 0.79
CA SER A 437 -0.12 -3.12 1.01
C SER A 437 -0.10 -3.49 2.49
N GLY A 438 -1.13 -4.17 2.98
CA GLY A 438 -1.17 -4.76 4.33
C GLY A 438 -0.36 -6.07 4.43
N THR A 439 0.24 -6.50 3.31
CA THR A 439 1.04 -7.72 3.18
C THR A 439 2.51 -7.40 2.85
N ASN A 440 3.39 -8.40 2.87
CA ASN A 440 4.81 -8.26 2.52
C ASN A 440 5.07 -8.10 1.00
N GLN A 441 4.18 -7.43 0.29
CA GLN A 441 4.30 -7.19 -1.14
C GLN A 441 4.98 -5.85 -1.44
N TYR A 442 5.36 -5.68 -2.70
CA TYR A 442 5.94 -4.45 -3.22
C TYR A 442 7.23 -3.99 -2.51
N ALA A 443 7.95 -4.91 -1.87
CA ALA A 443 9.17 -4.62 -1.12
C ALA A 443 10.26 -3.96 -1.98
N HIS A 444 10.29 -4.23 -3.29
CA HIS A 444 11.23 -3.66 -4.26
C HIS A 444 10.62 -2.53 -5.11
N TYR A 445 9.53 -1.92 -4.66
CA TYR A 445 8.89 -0.81 -5.35
C TYR A 445 9.07 0.48 -4.56
N ILE A 446 9.02 1.61 -5.25
CA ILE A 446 8.94 2.93 -4.64
C ILE A 446 7.89 3.78 -5.36
N ARG A 447 7.27 4.71 -4.63
CA ARG A 447 6.49 5.80 -5.21
C ARG A 447 7.29 7.09 -5.14
N LEU A 448 7.37 7.78 -6.28
CA LEU A 448 7.90 9.14 -6.39
C LEU A 448 6.76 10.14 -6.59
N SER A 449 6.86 11.29 -5.94
CA SER A 449 5.96 12.42 -6.11
C SER A 449 6.50 13.35 -7.18
N CYS A 450 5.64 13.71 -8.13
CA CYS A 450 5.89 14.67 -9.20
C CYS A 450 5.17 16.00 -8.93
N GLY A 451 4.79 16.28 -7.68
CA GLY A 451 4.03 17.47 -7.28
C GLY A 451 4.83 18.78 -7.25
N HIS A 452 6.16 18.72 -7.44
CA HIS A 452 7.06 19.87 -7.41
C HIS A 452 7.66 20.17 -8.79
N PRO A 453 7.87 21.46 -9.14
CA PRO A 453 8.55 21.85 -10.38
C PRO A 453 9.87 21.13 -10.57
N PHE A 454 10.05 20.51 -11.74
CA PHE A 454 11.25 19.74 -12.07
C PHE A 454 12.42 20.70 -12.34
N THR A 455 13.35 20.79 -11.37
CA THR A 455 14.55 21.63 -11.44
C THR A 455 15.80 20.77 -11.58
N GLU A 456 16.94 21.38 -11.92
CA GLU A 456 18.24 20.68 -11.92
C GLU A 456 18.53 20.00 -10.57
N LYS A 457 18.15 20.61 -9.45
CA LYS A 457 18.32 20.02 -8.11
C LYS A 457 17.52 18.72 -7.97
N LEU A 458 16.30 18.66 -8.51
CA LEU A 458 15.50 17.42 -8.51
C LEU A 458 16.07 16.40 -9.49
N GLU A 459 16.54 16.81 -10.67
CA GLU A 459 17.18 15.90 -11.61
C GLU A 459 18.44 15.26 -11.00
N GLN A 460 19.30 16.06 -10.36
CA GLN A 460 20.47 15.58 -9.62
C GLN A 460 20.07 14.63 -8.49
N GLY A 461 18.99 14.92 -7.76
CA GLY A 461 18.46 14.03 -6.73
C GLY A 461 18.00 12.67 -7.30
N ILE A 462 17.39 12.64 -8.48
CA ILE A 462 17.04 11.38 -9.16
C ILE A 462 18.31 10.65 -9.62
N ALA A 463 19.33 11.38 -10.10
CA ALA A 463 20.61 10.78 -10.48
C ALA A 463 21.33 10.14 -9.28
N GLU A 464 21.39 10.83 -8.14
CA GLU A 464 21.96 10.32 -6.89
C GLU A 464 21.16 9.12 -6.36
N LEU A 465 19.83 9.15 -6.45
CA LEU A 465 18.99 8.02 -6.10
C LEU A 465 19.27 6.81 -7.01
N GLY A 466 19.45 7.02 -8.32
CA GLY A 466 19.82 5.97 -9.27
C GLY A 466 21.17 5.32 -8.93
N GLN A 467 22.17 6.14 -8.57
CA GLN A 467 23.49 5.65 -8.11
C GLN A 467 23.36 4.81 -6.84
N LEU A 468 22.59 5.30 -5.86
CA LEU A 468 22.35 4.58 -4.60
C LEU A 468 21.69 3.21 -4.83
N ILE A 469 20.70 3.14 -5.73
CA ILE A 469 20.05 1.88 -6.10
C ILE A 469 21.07 0.94 -6.76
N GLN A 470 21.92 1.44 -7.65
CA GLN A 470 22.96 0.64 -8.30
C GLN A 470 23.99 0.09 -7.31
N GLU A 471 24.40 0.90 -6.33
CA GLU A 471 25.31 0.48 -5.25
C GLU A 471 24.69 -0.63 -4.39
N MET A 472 23.43 -0.47 -4.00
CA MET A 472 22.69 -1.48 -3.24
C MET A 472 22.55 -2.78 -4.03
N ASP A 473 22.13 -2.71 -5.29
CA ASP A 473 21.95 -3.88 -6.16
C ASP A 473 23.28 -4.63 -6.35
N ASN A 474 24.37 -3.90 -6.56
CA ASN A 474 25.71 -4.49 -6.68
C ASN A 474 26.20 -5.13 -5.39
N THR A 475 25.90 -4.53 -4.23
CA THR A 475 26.29 -5.06 -2.91
C THR A 475 25.54 -6.36 -2.63
N GLU A 476 24.23 -6.37 -2.79
CA GLU A 476 23.39 -7.56 -2.56
C GLU A 476 23.72 -8.68 -3.57
N LYS A 477 24.02 -8.34 -4.82
CA LYS A 477 24.51 -9.33 -5.80
C LYS A 477 25.88 -9.88 -5.43
N LYS A 478 26.82 -9.04 -4.98
CA LYS A 478 28.14 -9.47 -4.51
C LYS A 478 28.03 -10.33 -3.25
N GLU A 479 27.20 -9.95 -2.29
CA GLU A 479 26.93 -10.74 -1.10
C GLU A 479 26.30 -12.07 -1.49
N ALA A 480 25.33 -12.11 -2.41
CA ALA A 480 24.78 -13.38 -2.91
C ALA A 480 25.83 -14.25 -3.64
N LEU A 481 26.75 -13.64 -4.39
CA LEU A 481 27.88 -14.33 -5.05
C LEU A 481 28.95 -14.82 -4.06
N VAL A 482 29.26 -14.03 -3.04
CA VAL A 482 30.19 -14.38 -1.96
C VAL A 482 29.57 -15.45 -1.07
N GLU A 483 28.29 -15.36 -0.75
CA GLU A 483 27.53 -16.34 0.00
C GLU A 483 27.42 -17.65 -0.78
N GLN A 484 27.36 -17.62 -2.12
CA GLN A 484 27.53 -18.80 -2.97
C GLN A 484 28.97 -19.38 -2.96
N GLN A 485 29.98 -18.59 -2.58
CA GLN A 485 31.38 -19.01 -2.45
C GLN A 485 31.81 -19.35 -1.01
N THR A 486 31.03 -18.96 0.00
CA THR A 486 31.27 -19.42 1.37
C THR A 486 30.78 -20.85 1.50
N ASN A 487 31.67 -21.76 1.87
CA ASN A 487 31.28 -23.12 2.22
C ASN A 487 30.58 -23.19 3.59
N ASP A 488 29.87 -22.15 4.03
CA ASP A 488 29.16 -22.17 5.33
C ASP A 488 27.68 -22.52 5.15
N ILE A 489 27.21 -23.49 5.92
CA ILE A 489 25.82 -23.95 5.98
C ILE A 489 25.23 -23.52 7.32
N ARG A 490 24.34 -22.52 7.31
CA ARG A 490 23.64 -22.04 8.51
C ARG A 490 22.32 -22.77 8.69
N ILE A 491 22.16 -23.40 9.85
CA ILE A 491 20.97 -24.20 10.20
C ILE A 491 20.24 -23.55 11.38
N GLY A 492 18.95 -23.28 11.22
CA GLY A 492 18.08 -22.84 12.31
C GLY A 492 17.56 -24.01 13.13
N LEU A 493 17.72 -23.96 14.46
CA LEU A 493 17.15 -24.92 15.40
C LEU A 493 16.12 -24.23 16.30
N ASN A 494 14.96 -24.83 16.48
CA ASN A 494 13.89 -24.30 17.35
C ASN A 494 13.68 -25.09 18.64
N SER A 495 14.52 -26.09 18.87
CA SER A 495 14.46 -26.98 20.03
C SER A 495 15.86 -27.54 20.28
N ASP A 496 15.96 -28.47 21.22
CA ASP A 496 17.22 -29.08 21.59
C ASP A 496 17.88 -29.78 20.37
N PRO A 497 19.19 -29.53 20.10
CA PRO A 497 19.94 -30.22 19.07
C PRO A 497 19.81 -31.75 19.08
N ASP A 498 19.66 -32.37 20.26
CA ASP A 498 19.53 -33.83 20.40
C ASP A 498 18.19 -34.31 19.84
N VAL A 499 17.10 -33.60 20.15
CA VAL A 499 15.74 -33.87 19.66
C VAL A 499 15.68 -33.75 18.13
N LEU A 500 16.41 -32.77 17.59
CA LEU A 500 16.47 -32.48 16.16
C LEU A 500 17.51 -33.34 15.42
N GLN A 501 18.25 -34.19 16.14
CA GLN A 501 19.35 -35.01 15.62
C GLN A 501 20.40 -34.18 14.88
N ALA A 502 20.61 -32.93 15.32
CA ALA A 502 21.47 -31.97 14.66
C ALA A 502 22.93 -32.47 14.59
N GLU A 503 23.43 -33.15 15.64
CA GLU A 503 24.76 -33.76 15.63
C GLU A 503 24.93 -34.77 14.48
N LYS A 504 23.95 -35.65 14.27
CA LYS A 504 23.99 -36.66 13.19
C LYS A 504 23.96 -36.00 11.81
N ILE A 505 23.20 -34.92 11.66
CA ILE A 505 23.13 -34.15 10.42
C ILE A 505 24.48 -33.48 10.14
N CYS A 506 25.05 -32.82 11.15
CA CYS A 506 26.39 -32.22 11.05
C CYS A 506 27.45 -33.26 10.69
N SER A 507 27.42 -34.43 11.34
CA SER A 507 28.33 -35.55 11.05
C SER A 507 28.17 -36.06 9.61
N CYS A 508 26.93 -36.21 9.13
CA CYS A 508 26.63 -36.61 7.76
C CYS A 508 27.15 -35.61 6.72
N ILE A 509 26.96 -34.32 6.97
CA ILE A 509 27.49 -33.24 6.10
C ILE A 509 29.01 -33.27 6.09
N TYR A 510 29.65 -33.40 7.26
CA TYR A 510 31.12 -33.43 7.37
C TYR A 510 31.75 -34.61 6.62
N GLN A 511 31.11 -35.79 6.65
CA GLN A 511 31.58 -36.98 5.93
C GLN A 511 31.40 -36.87 4.41
N GLN A 512 30.30 -36.29 3.95
CA GLN A 512 29.96 -36.22 2.52
C GLN A 512 30.59 -35.02 1.82
N ALA A 513 30.80 -33.93 2.56
CA ALA A 513 31.21 -32.65 2.02
C ALA A 513 32.15 -31.93 3.02
N PRO A 514 33.38 -32.45 3.23
CA PRO A 514 34.32 -31.96 4.25
C PRO A 514 34.82 -30.52 4.01
N GLY A 515 34.52 -29.95 2.84
CA GLY A 515 34.80 -28.55 2.53
C GLY A 515 33.86 -27.55 3.18
N TYR A 516 32.75 -27.98 3.80
CA TYR A 516 31.74 -27.09 4.39
C TYR A 516 31.91 -26.88 5.90
N SER A 517 31.84 -25.63 6.34
CA SER A 517 31.60 -25.25 7.73
C SER A 517 30.09 -25.25 8.02
N ILE A 518 29.73 -25.50 9.28
CA ILE A 518 28.33 -25.54 9.71
C ILE A 518 28.19 -24.60 10.89
N SER A 519 27.20 -23.73 10.83
CA SER A 519 26.85 -22.79 11.89
C SER A 519 25.39 -22.98 12.30
N ILE A 520 25.13 -22.97 13.61
CA ILE A 520 23.82 -23.25 14.18
C ILE A 520 23.26 -21.97 14.81
N ASN A 521 22.01 -21.65 14.48
CA ASN A 521 21.29 -20.53 15.06
C ASN A 521 20.05 -21.05 15.81
N GLN A 522 20.06 -20.93 17.14
CA GLN A 522 18.96 -21.41 17.98
C GLN A 522 17.93 -20.28 18.21
N THR A 523 16.71 -20.44 17.70
CA THR A 523 15.63 -19.45 17.82
C THR A 523 14.26 -20.08 17.56
N ILE A 524 13.15 -19.39 17.86
CA ILE A 524 11.80 -19.93 17.70
C ILE A 524 11.39 -20.14 16.23
N SER A 525 10.45 -21.06 15.95
CA SER A 525 10.00 -21.42 14.60
C SER A 525 9.68 -20.22 13.70
N GLY A 526 8.94 -19.22 14.20
CA GLY A 526 8.58 -18.05 13.38
C GLY A 526 9.77 -17.14 13.05
N ASN A 527 10.81 -17.10 13.90
CA ASN A 527 12.04 -16.39 13.58
C ASN A 527 12.89 -17.15 12.56
N ILE A 528 12.91 -18.49 12.61
CA ILE A 528 13.57 -19.31 11.58
C ILE A 528 12.97 -19.01 10.20
N LEU A 529 11.64 -18.92 10.08
CA LEU A 529 11.00 -18.56 8.82
C LEU A 529 11.40 -17.16 8.33
N LYS A 530 11.52 -16.18 9.24
CA LYS A 530 12.02 -14.82 8.91
C LYS A 530 13.46 -14.87 8.41
N LEU A 531 14.34 -15.59 9.10
CA LEU A 531 15.75 -15.73 8.74
C LEU A 531 15.95 -16.49 7.42
N LEU A 532 15.13 -17.51 7.15
CA LEU A 532 15.11 -18.17 5.84
C LEU A 532 14.66 -17.22 4.72
N ALA A 533 13.70 -16.34 5.00
CA ALA A 533 13.23 -15.34 4.04
C ALA A 533 14.27 -14.24 3.77
N SER A 534 15.05 -13.83 4.78
CA SER A 534 16.17 -12.89 4.64
C SER A 534 17.46 -13.56 4.14
N ARG A 535 17.45 -14.88 3.91
CA ARG A 535 18.59 -15.70 3.46
C ARG A 535 19.73 -15.82 4.45
N GLU A 536 19.47 -15.52 5.72
CA GLU A 536 20.43 -15.71 6.81
C GLU A 536 20.58 -17.18 7.21
N LEU A 537 19.67 -18.06 6.77
CA LEU A 537 19.74 -19.52 6.97
C LEU A 537 19.61 -20.27 5.63
N GLU A 538 20.26 -21.43 5.53
CA GLU A 538 20.13 -22.38 4.42
C GLU A 538 18.95 -23.34 4.63
N GLY A 539 18.62 -23.64 5.89
CA GLY A 539 17.48 -24.47 6.27
C GLY A 539 17.21 -24.36 7.76
N GLY A 540 16.04 -24.81 8.21
CA GLY A 540 15.76 -24.82 9.64
C GLY A 540 14.62 -25.73 10.04
N PHE A 541 14.64 -26.13 11.31
CA PHE A 541 13.62 -26.97 11.92
C PHE A 541 12.51 -26.11 12.47
N ILE A 542 11.28 -26.48 12.16
CA ILE A 542 10.10 -25.85 12.74
C ILE A 542 9.14 -26.88 13.29
N PHE A 543 8.50 -26.50 14.39
CA PHE A 543 7.31 -27.15 14.89
C PHE A 543 6.08 -26.36 14.41
N GLY A 544 5.01 -27.08 14.08
CA GLY A 544 3.77 -26.51 13.55
C GLY A 544 3.72 -26.49 12.02
N ASP A 545 2.59 -26.08 11.48
CA ASP A 545 2.36 -26.12 10.03
C ASP A 545 2.90 -24.86 9.32
N CYS A 546 3.77 -25.04 8.33
CA CYS A 546 4.16 -23.97 7.42
C CYS A 546 3.19 -23.94 6.23
N ARG A 547 2.40 -22.85 6.16
CA ARG A 547 1.37 -22.63 5.12
C ARG A 547 1.81 -21.69 4.00
N GLU A 548 3.02 -21.13 4.11
CA GLU A 548 3.57 -20.19 3.12
C GLU A 548 4.16 -20.94 1.91
N SER A 549 3.68 -20.62 0.71
CA SER A 549 4.06 -21.32 -0.54
C SER A 549 5.52 -21.11 -0.98
N ARG A 550 6.18 -20.06 -0.48
CA ARG A 550 7.60 -19.78 -0.76
C ARG A 550 8.56 -20.75 -0.09
N PHE A 551 8.08 -21.49 0.91
CA PHE A 551 8.87 -22.50 1.59
C PHE A 551 8.56 -23.90 1.05
N GLU A 552 9.58 -24.74 1.02
CA GLU A 552 9.44 -26.18 0.82
C GLU A 552 9.61 -26.84 2.19
N LYS A 553 8.66 -27.72 2.52
CA LYS A 553 8.62 -28.40 3.81
C LYS A 553 8.81 -29.89 3.61
N ILE A 554 9.64 -30.48 4.48
CA ILE A 554 9.85 -31.92 4.60
C ILE A 554 9.34 -32.31 5.97
N HIS A 555 8.28 -33.10 6.00
CA HIS A 555 7.79 -33.66 7.24
C HIS A 555 8.81 -34.67 7.78
N LEU A 556 9.21 -34.52 9.05
CA LEU A 556 10.19 -35.40 9.67
C LEU A 556 9.53 -36.36 10.65
N ALA A 557 8.70 -35.83 11.54
CA ALA A 557 7.97 -36.60 12.54
C ALA A 557 6.76 -35.81 13.03
N THR A 558 5.85 -36.50 13.71
CA THR A 558 4.79 -35.85 14.50
C THR A 558 5.05 -36.12 15.98
N ARG A 559 5.33 -35.06 16.73
CA ARG A 559 5.47 -35.11 18.19
C ARG A 559 4.12 -34.82 18.84
N ARG A 560 4.04 -35.01 20.16
CA ARG A 560 2.84 -34.73 20.93
C ARG A 560 3.13 -33.70 22.01
N LEU A 561 2.23 -32.75 22.16
CA LEU A 561 2.21 -31.80 23.27
C LEU A 561 1.21 -32.27 24.32
N CYS A 562 1.56 -32.07 25.57
CA CYS A 562 0.66 -32.19 26.70
C CYS A 562 0.62 -30.86 27.47
N ILE A 563 -0.36 -30.71 28.34
CA ILE A 563 -0.44 -29.57 29.25
C ILE A 563 0.23 -29.97 30.55
N VAL A 564 1.13 -29.11 31.02
CA VAL A 564 1.86 -29.29 32.27
C VAL A 564 1.58 -28.14 33.22
N GLY A 565 1.59 -28.43 34.52
CA GLY A 565 1.40 -27.43 35.56
C GLY A 565 2.11 -27.79 36.87
N PRO A 566 2.01 -26.90 37.86
CA PRO A 566 2.73 -27.05 39.13
C PRO A 566 2.19 -28.21 39.98
N THR A 567 3.07 -28.81 40.78
CA THR A 567 2.69 -29.86 41.74
C THR A 567 1.75 -29.37 42.84
N SER A 568 1.73 -28.07 43.15
CA SER A 568 0.76 -27.46 44.06
C SER A 568 -0.69 -27.57 43.59
N LEU A 569 -0.91 -27.71 42.26
CA LEU A 569 -2.23 -27.86 41.66
C LEU A 569 -2.52 -29.30 41.20
N LYS A 570 -1.78 -30.29 41.70
CA LYS A 570 -1.81 -31.68 41.22
C LYS A 570 -3.22 -32.26 41.13
N GLU A 571 -4.01 -32.14 42.20
CA GLU A 571 -5.37 -32.70 42.25
C GLU A 571 -6.30 -32.03 41.24
N THR A 572 -6.22 -30.70 41.11
CA THR A 572 -7.01 -29.94 40.13
C THR A 572 -6.60 -30.27 38.69
N ILE A 573 -5.30 -30.42 38.44
CA ILE A 573 -4.79 -30.76 37.11
C ILE A 573 -5.20 -32.19 36.74
N LYS A 574 -4.95 -33.20 37.58
CA LYS A 574 -5.23 -34.61 37.23
C LYS A 574 -6.73 -34.90 37.06
N ASN A 575 -7.57 -34.26 37.87
CA ASN A 575 -9.01 -34.51 37.85
C ASN A 575 -9.79 -33.53 36.97
N GLY A 576 -9.18 -32.41 36.60
CA GLY A 576 -9.86 -31.29 35.95
C GLY A 576 -10.25 -31.53 34.50
N GLY A 577 -11.43 -31.05 34.11
CA GLY A 577 -11.89 -30.99 32.73
C GLY A 577 -11.26 -29.84 31.94
N LYS A 578 -11.46 -29.82 30.62
CA LYS A 578 -10.84 -28.82 29.72
C LYS A 578 -11.19 -27.37 30.07
N GLU A 579 -12.42 -27.11 30.52
CA GLU A 579 -12.87 -25.79 30.98
C GLU A 579 -12.15 -25.35 32.26
N GLU A 580 -12.00 -26.27 33.22
CA GLU A 580 -11.31 -26.02 34.48
C GLU A 580 -9.81 -25.78 34.23
N ILE A 581 -9.20 -26.55 33.33
CA ILE A 581 -7.81 -26.35 32.90
C ILE A 581 -7.62 -25.00 32.20
N ALA A 582 -8.59 -24.56 31.39
CA ALA A 582 -8.55 -23.23 30.76
C ALA A 582 -8.64 -22.10 31.79
N ALA A 583 -9.43 -22.28 32.86
CA ALA A 583 -9.62 -21.27 33.89
C ALA A 583 -8.40 -21.08 34.82
N LEU A 584 -7.50 -22.07 34.91
CA LEU A 584 -6.26 -21.95 35.68
C LEU A 584 -5.32 -20.87 35.12
N PRO A 585 -4.33 -20.38 35.90
CA PRO A 585 -3.36 -19.42 35.39
C PRO A 585 -2.42 -20.06 34.36
N TRP A 586 -2.21 -19.39 33.23
CA TRP A 586 -1.31 -19.84 32.16
C TRP A 586 -0.11 -18.92 32.00
N ILE A 587 1.04 -19.55 31.77
CA ILE A 587 2.23 -18.91 31.21
C ILE A 587 2.02 -18.90 29.69
N GLY A 588 2.08 -17.74 29.04
CA GLY A 588 1.92 -17.61 27.59
C GLY A 588 3.26 -17.67 26.86
N ASN A 589 3.22 -18.08 25.60
CA ASN A 589 4.38 -18.06 24.69
C ASN A 589 4.35 -16.82 23.78
N PRO A 590 5.44 -16.48 23.08
CA PRO A 590 5.42 -15.50 21.98
C PRO A 590 4.39 -15.89 20.91
N LEU A 591 3.84 -14.91 20.21
CA LEU A 591 2.79 -15.15 19.20
C LEU A 591 3.29 -16.05 18.04
N GLU A 592 4.59 -16.02 17.78
CA GLU A 592 5.29 -16.81 16.77
C GLU A 592 5.60 -18.25 17.20
N CYS A 593 5.31 -18.62 18.46
CA CYS A 593 5.48 -19.97 18.97
C CYS A 593 4.32 -20.87 18.48
N PRO A 594 4.59 -22.09 17.99
CA PRO A 594 3.53 -22.98 17.51
C PRO A 594 2.54 -23.40 18.60
N TYR A 595 2.91 -23.30 19.88
CA TYR A 595 2.00 -23.61 21.00
C TYR A 595 0.83 -22.63 21.05
N CYS A 596 1.00 -21.39 20.58
CA CYS A 596 -0.08 -20.42 20.46
C CYS A 596 -1.12 -20.86 19.40
N GLN A 597 -0.69 -21.55 18.34
CA GLN A 597 -1.61 -22.11 17.36
C GLN A 597 -2.41 -23.27 17.98
N VAL A 598 -1.73 -24.19 18.68
CA VAL A 598 -2.40 -25.29 19.38
C VAL A 598 -3.37 -24.76 20.44
N MET A 599 -2.99 -23.74 21.21
CA MET A 599 -3.88 -23.07 22.16
C MET A 599 -5.14 -22.53 21.48
N LYS A 600 -4.97 -21.89 20.32
CA LYS A 600 -6.09 -21.34 19.55
C LYS A 600 -7.03 -22.44 19.06
N GLU A 601 -6.49 -23.47 18.42
CA GLU A 601 -7.27 -24.58 17.85
C GLU A 601 -7.99 -25.39 18.93
N GLN A 602 -7.35 -25.58 20.08
CA GLN A 602 -7.86 -26.49 21.12
C GLN A 602 -8.70 -25.80 22.20
N PHE A 603 -8.52 -24.50 22.42
CA PHE A 603 -9.29 -23.75 23.42
C PHE A 603 -10.12 -22.63 22.78
N HIS A 604 -9.50 -21.70 22.06
CA HIS A 604 -10.20 -20.49 21.59
C HIS A 604 -11.33 -20.81 20.60
N GLU A 605 -11.17 -21.80 19.72
CA GLU A 605 -12.22 -22.22 18.78
C GLU A 605 -13.42 -22.88 19.47
N LEU A 606 -13.24 -23.36 20.70
CA LEU A 606 -14.32 -23.88 21.56
C LEU A 606 -14.89 -22.80 22.50
N GLY A 607 -14.48 -21.53 22.35
CA GLY A 607 -14.92 -20.43 23.20
C GLY A 607 -14.25 -20.37 24.59
N LEU A 608 -13.22 -21.18 24.82
CA LEU A 608 -12.43 -21.17 26.06
C LEU A 608 -11.21 -20.29 25.88
N PHE A 609 -10.96 -19.36 26.80
CA PHE A 609 -9.84 -18.41 26.71
C PHE A 609 -8.94 -18.53 27.93
N PRO A 610 -7.85 -19.32 27.84
CA PRO A 610 -6.90 -19.50 28.92
C PRO A 610 -6.40 -18.17 29.50
N ASN A 611 -6.40 -18.05 30.83
CA ASN A 611 -6.00 -16.82 31.52
C ASN A 611 -4.47 -16.67 31.55
N ILE A 612 -3.92 -16.01 30.54
CA ILE A 612 -2.48 -15.75 30.42
C ILE A 612 -2.05 -14.67 31.42
N ILE A 613 -1.34 -15.06 32.48
CA ILE A 613 -0.89 -14.16 33.55
C ILE A 613 0.51 -13.56 33.31
N LEU A 614 1.33 -14.21 32.48
CA LEU A 614 2.65 -13.73 32.08
C LEU A 614 3.07 -14.36 30.75
N ARG A 615 4.14 -13.86 30.12
CA ARG A 615 4.71 -14.48 28.92
C ARG A 615 6.21 -14.74 29.06
N ALA A 616 6.67 -15.86 28.51
CA ALA A 616 8.09 -16.18 28.38
C ALA A 616 8.38 -16.95 27.09
N ASP A 617 9.59 -16.82 26.59
CA ASP A 617 10.05 -17.30 25.28
C ASP A 617 11.09 -18.42 25.34
N GLN A 618 11.52 -18.82 26.55
CA GLN A 618 12.51 -19.86 26.79
C GLN A 618 11.89 -21.02 27.59
N ASP A 619 11.97 -22.25 27.06
CA ASP A 619 11.40 -23.45 27.70
C ASP A 619 12.00 -23.72 29.09
N SER A 620 13.28 -23.39 29.30
CA SER A 620 13.95 -23.51 30.60
C SER A 620 13.36 -22.55 31.65
N ALA A 621 13.04 -21.32 31.24
CA ALA A 621 12.40 -20.32 32.10
C ALA A 621 10.93 -20.70 32.38
N ILE A 622 10.19 -21.15 31.36
CA ILE A 622 8.82 -21.66 31.51
C ILE A 622 8.80 -22.83 32.50
N SER A 623 9.69 -23.80 32.32
CA SER A 623 9.83 -24.96 33.20
C SER A 623 10.17 -24.57 34.64
N ALA A 624 11.01 -23.54 34.86
CA ALA A 624 11.31 -23.01 36.19
C ALA A 624 10.10 -22.33 36.84
N MET A 625 9.32 -21.57 36.07
CA MET A 625 8.10 -20.91 36.56
C MET A 625 6.98 -21.90 36.89
N ILE A 626 6.82 -22.97 36.09
CA ILE A 626 5.92 -24.07 36.42
C ILE A 626 6.33 -24.69 37.77
N ARG A 627 7.62 -24.99 37.96
CA ARG A 627 8.13 -25.52 39.25
C ARG A 627 7.88 -24.57 40.42
N ALA A 628 7.92 -23.26 40.18
CA ALA A 628 7.69 -22.23 41.18
C ALA A 628 6.20 -22.00 41.49
N GLY A 629 5.28 -22.75 40.87
CA GLY A 629 3.84 -22.62 41.16
C GLY A 629 3.10 -21.58 40.32
N VAL A 630 3.72 -21.05 39.27
CA VAL A 630 3.20 -19.84 38.60
C VAL A 630 2.00 -20.11 37.70
N GLY A 631 2.05 -21.14 36.84
CA GLY A 631 0.95 -21.43 35.93
C GLY A 631 1.23 -22.61 35.01
N LEU A 632 0.28 -22.89 34.12
CA LEU A 632 0.32 -23.98 33.15
C LEU A 632 0.99 -23.53 31.84
N ASN A 633 1.55 -24.48 31.09
CA ASN A 633 2.00 -24.28 29.71
C ASN A 633 1.92 -25.60 28.91
N PHE A 634 2.15 -25.53 27.61
CA PHE A 634 2.36 -26.72 26.78
C PHE A 634 3.81 -27.21 26.90
N MET A 635 4.00 -28.53 26.87
CA MET A 635 5.32 -29.15 26.84
C MET A 635 5.29 -30.40 25.98
N LEU A 636 6.40 -30.71 25.33
CA LEU A 636 6.55 -31.98 24.62
C LEU A 636 6.38 -33.13 25.61
N GLU A 637 5.61 -34.14 25.21
CA GLU A 637 5.19 -35.23 26.10
C GLU A 637 6.38 -36.00 26.69
N GLU A 638 7.45 -36.20 25.91
CA GLU A 638 8.69 -36.86 26.34
C GLU A 638 9.40 -36.08 27.46
N ASP A 639 9.51 -34.76 27.34
CA ASP A 639 10.12 -33.89 28.34
C ASP A 639 9.26 -33.80 29.60
N ALA A 640 7.94 -33.72 29.41
CA ALA A 640 6.97 -33.66 30.48
C ALA A 640 7.01 -34.95 31.33
N GLN A 641 7.03 -36.13 30.69
CA GLN A 641 7.13 -37.42 31.37
C GLN A 641 8.41 -37.52 32.21
N MET A 642 9.55 -37.11 31.64
CA MET A 642 10.82 -37.12 32.36
C MET A 642 10.83 -36.13 33.54
N ALA A 643 10.15 -35.00 33.42
CA ALA A 643 10.03 -34.00 34.48
C ALA A 643 9.04 -34.43 35.59
N GLU A 644 7.93 -35.08 35.23
CA GLU A 644 6.94 -35.62 36.17
C GLU A 644 7.53 -36.77 37.01
N GLN A 645 8.30 -37.68 36.39
CA GLN A 645 9.01 -38.75 37.12
C GLN A 645 9.99 -38.21 38.17
N LYS A 646 10.57 -37.04 37.93
CA LYS A 646 11.45 -36.33 38.88
C LYS A 646 10.67 -35.51 39.92
N GLY A 647 9.34 -35.61 39.94
CA GLY A 647 8.45 -34.90 40.85
C GLY A 647 8.44 -33.38 40.64
N LYS A 648 8.83 -32.89 39.46
CA LYS A 648 9.04 -31.45 39.21
C LYS A 648 7.78 -30.73 38.73
N LEU A 649 6.86 -31.44 38.06
CA LEU A 649 5.62 -30.89 37.51
C LEU A 649 4.56 -31.99 37.44
N VAL A 650 3.35 -31.64 37.03
CA VAL A 650 2.22 -32.55 36.85
C VAL A 650 1.73 -32.46 35.41
N ILE A 651 1.48 -33.60 34.79
CA ILE A 651 0.92 -33.69 33.43
C ILE A 651 -0.59 -33.84 33.51
N TRP A 652 -1.31 -33.05 32.72
CA TRP A 652 -2.70 -33.31 32.41
C TRP A 652 -2.80 -34.40 31.34
N ASP A 653 -3.17 -35.61 31.77
CA ASP A 653 -3.10 -36.83 30.96
C ASP A 653 -4.39 -37.16 30.19
N LYS A 654 -5.33 -36.20 30.09
CA LYS A 654 -6.62 -36.39 29.40
C LYS A 654 -6.54 -36.22 27.89
N GLU A 655 -5.70 -35.29 27.43
CA GLU A 655 -5.53 -34.99 26.01
C GLU A 655 -4.06 -34.74 25.69
N SER A 656 -3.67 -35.10 24.47
CA SER A 656 -2.40 -34.70 23.90
C SER A 656 -2.58 -34.32 22.43
N TYR A 657 -1.76 -33.38 21.97
CA TYR A 657 -2.00 -32.65 20.74
C TYR A 657 -0.88 -32.90 19.73
N PRO A 658 -1.20 -33.30 18.50
CA PRO A 658 -0.18 -33.54 17.48
C PRO A 658 0.51 -32.23 17.09
N LEU A 659 1.84 -32.27 17.04
CA LEU A 659 2.68 -31.17 16.64
C LEU A 659 3.67 -31.65 15.57
N PRO A 660 3.45 -31.33 14.28
CA PRO A 660 4.36 -31.76 13.23
C PRO A 660 5.71 -31.06 13.37
N LEU A 661 6.78 -31.84 13.32
CA LEU A 661 8.15 -31.39 13.15
C LEU A 661 8.49 -31.46 11.66
N SER A 662 8.91 -30.34 11.09
CA SER A 662 9.30 -30.26 9.69
C SER A 662 10.65 -29.57 9.54
N PHE A 663 11.41 -30.01 8.54
CA PHE A 663 12.54 -29.24 8.03
C PHE A 663 12.06 -28.34 6.90
N VAL A 664 12.48 -27.08 6.91
CA VAL A 664 12.01 -26.07 5.97
C VAL A 664 13.17 -25.37 5.30
N ILE A 665 13.03 -25.17 3.99
CA ILE A 665 13.96 -24.40 3.16
C ILE A 665 13.19 -23.38 2.31
N LEU A 666 13.89 -22.37 1.81
CA LEU A 666 13.31 -21.45 0.82
C LEU A 666 13.28 -22.13 -0.56
N ARG A 667 12.10 -22.25 -1.17
CA ARG A 667 11.90 -22.99 -2.44
C ARG A 667 12.76 -22.43 -3.57
N SER A 668 13.01 -21.13 -3.60
CA SER A 668 13.88 -20.50 -4.60
C SER A 668 15.36 -20.92 -4.50
N ARG A 669 15.76 -21.54 -3.39
CA ARG A 669 17.13 -22.01 -3.14
C ARG A 669 17.26 -23.53 -3.21
N ARG A 670 16.24 -24.26 -3.69
CA ARG A 670 16.28 -25.72 -3.82
C ARG A 670 17.48 -26.23 -4.63
N GLU A 671 17.91 -25.43 -5.61
CA GLU A 671 19.02 -25.76 -6.50
C GLU A 671 20.39 -25.34 -5.95
N ASP A 672 20.44 -24.62 -4.83
CA ASP A 672 21.69 -24.24 -4.16
C ASP A 672 22.40 -25.49 -3.63
N ILE A 673 23.69 -25.62 -3.94
CA ILE A 673 24.48 -26.80 -3.56
C ILE A 673 24.50 -27.04 -2.05
N ARG A 674 24.53 -25.97 -1.23
CA ARG A 674 24.50 -26.08 0.23
C ARG A 674 23.17 -26.59 0.74
N VAL A 675 22.09 -26.08 0.17
CA VAL A 675 20.72 -26.51 0.50
C VAL A 675 20.52 -27.96 0.10
N ARG A 676 21.03 -28.38 -1.07
CA ARG A 676 20.99 -29.78 -1.51
C ARG A 676 21.78 -30.69 -0.57
N THR A 677 23.01 -30.33 -0.21
CA THR A 677 23.83 -31.09 0.74
C THR A 677 23.13 -31.21 2.10
N LEU A 678 22.58 -30.11 2.60
CA LEU A 678 21.82 -30.09 3.85
C LEU A 678 20.55 -30.95 3.78
N LEU A 679 19.78 -30.84 2.70
CA LEU A 679 18.58 -31.65 2.47
C LEU A 679 18.90 -33.14 2.40
N GLN A 680 19.98 -33.51 1.72
CA GLN A 680 20.42 -34.90 1.61
C GLN A 680 20.80 -35.46 2.99
N ALA A 681 21.55 -34.68 3.79
CA ALA A 681 21.90 -35.08 5.14
C ALA A 681 20.67 -35.22 6.05
N VAL A 682 19.73 -34.27 6.00
CA VAL A 682 18.47 -34.35 6.76
C VAL A 682 17.69 -35.61 6.38
N ARG A 683 17.54 -35.91 5.08
CA ARG A 683 16.87 -37.13 4.61
C ARG A 683 17.58 -38.39 5.09
N MET A 684 18.91 -38.46 5.02
CA MET A 684 19.64 -39.65 5.49
C MET A 684 19.51 -39.90 7.00
N VAL A 685 19.32 -38.85 7.79
CA VAL A 685 19.13 -38.96 9.23
C VAL A 685 17.70 -39.32 9.59
N TRP A 686 16.70 -38.82 8.83
CA TRP A 686 15.28 -38.92 9.18
C TRP A 686 14.44 -39.91 8.33
N ASP A 687 14.86 -40.28 7.11
CA ASP A 687 14.16 -41.27 6.24
C ASP A 687 14.54 -42.73 6.57
N LYS A 688 14.67 -43.10 7.85
CA LYS A 688 14.93 -44.49 8.28
C LYS A 688 13.69 -45.22 8.74
#